data_AF-A0A7J6U8Y3-F1
#
_entry.id   AF-A0A7J6U8Y3-F1
#
_cell.length_a   1.000
_cell.length_b   1.000
_cell.length_c   1.000
_cell.angle_alpha   90.00
_cell.angle_beta   90.00
_cell.angle_gamma   90.00
#
_symmetry.space_group_name_H-M   'P 1'
#
loop_
_entity.id
_entity.type
_entity.pdbx_description
1 polymer ?
#
loop_
_entity_poly.entity_id
_entity_poly.type
_entity_poly.pdbx_seq_one_letter_code
_entity_poly.pdbx_strand_id
1 'polypeptide(L)'
;LVKQLGIAHSEVNENLEKLVAKNTNWGISSSGEIQAWNDLVTEFENEVSVAVCPNCKAKSELYRIDGYNKIFRKLRGKAAEKYVTPTYVRNLVHKLWREEREILEFLFPASVGRGEDIFFMQNIVVPPNKLRPLRFGGDSDDNQGFLPASTVCLKNILESNLLLKQLLETDQEAVENPNEKGKAGDALPNLISDEDETSKPSDGATPQRGPMTTLGTALIDLQNNVNNYLDSAKSGKAQNKVVAFGVRQLLERKQGLFRMKMMGKRVNYAARSVISPDVSLETNQIGLPMFAALQLTVPEPVNSFNVDYLRALVENGPDKYPGAAAVVFPDGKLVSLKGRQPHQRKAIARSLYQSTNPDKKPRVVLRHVRDGDPLLVNRQPTLHKPGIMALFVKVLSKEKTIRMHYANCNTFNADFDGDEINLHCPQDSNARAEAIYIASADHQYLGPTSGKPLRGLIQDHVVSGVFLTARDHFMTKTEVQNLIYTAMRAAIEGDTSDIGSVKSRGLVTKVSTPAGVPKDFRIVMEPPIVVKPQKLWTGKQVITIFLKSLIKFATHSTDKAIVNGFNHHAKAKTPGDLWGGVSDGNKEEQMVTIRDTELIEGVLDKASFGATANGLTHLFYELCGPKAAGLLLTGLGRMLTLYLQLHGFTCAMRDLLITPEGNEARSQMLNKAREDSWNKIKDWVQENS
;
A
#
# COMPACT_ATOMS: atom_id res chain seq x y z
N LEU A 1 -21.54 36.94 -27.77
CA LEU A 1 -21.00 37.26 -26.43
C LEU A 1 -20.15 38.53 -26.38
N VAL A 2 -18.96 38.63 -26.96
CA VAL A 2 -18.07 39.82 -26.80
C VAL A 2 -18.75 41.14 -27.22
N LYS A 3 -19.49 41.14 -28.33
CA LYS A 3 -20.33 42.29 -28.76
C LYS A 3 -21.61 42.48 -27.94
N GLN A 4 -22.10 41.47 -27.24
CA GLN A 4 -23.30 41.54 -26.37
C GLN A 4 -22.97 41.97 -24.94
N LEU A 5 -21.74 41.76 -24.47
CA LEU A 5 -21.26 42.09 -23.14
C LEU A 5 -20.68 43.51 -23.03
N GLY A 6 -20.61 44.27 -24.14
CA GLY A 6 -20.16 45.67 -24.13
C GLY A 6 -18.69 45.89 -23.76
N ILE A 7 -17.88 44.83 -23.73
CA ILE A 7 -16.46 44.90 -23.39
C ILE A 7 -15.69 45.34 -24.65
N ALA A 8 -14.90 46.41 -24.55
CA ALA A 8 -14.11 46.90 -25.66
C ALA A 8 -13.11 45.83 -26.14
N HIS A 9 -12.92 45.69 -27.46
CA HIS A 9 -12.00 44.70 -28.06
C HIS A 9 -10.57 44.75 -27.47
N SER A 10 -10.15 45.92 -26.97
CA SER A 10 -8.86 46.13 -26.28
C SER A 10 -8.82 45.56 -24.86
N GLU A 11 -9.92 45.58 -24.11
CA GLU A 11 -10.00 45.03 -22.75
C GLU A 11 -10.10 43.50 -22.74
N VAL A 12 -10.68 42.91 -23.79
CA VAL A 12 -10.67 41.46 -24.03
C VAL A 12 -9.24 41.00 -24.28
N ASN A 13 -8.47 41.69 -25.13
CA ASN A 13 -7.07 41.37 -25.39
C ASN A 13 -6.17 41.57 -24.15
N GLU A 14 -6.37 42.62 -23.35
CA GLU A 14 -5.54 42.83 -22.15
C GLU A 14 -5.86 41.81 -21.04
N ASN A 15 -7.13 41.40 -20.89
CA ASN A 15 -7.53 40.36 -19.95
C ASN A 15 -7.18 38.95 -20.45
N LEU A 16 -7.29 38.68 -21.77
CA LEU A 16 -6.78 37.45 -22.38
C LEU A 16 -5.27 37.38 -22.28
N GLU A 17 -4.52 38.45 -22.54
CA GLU A 17 -3.07 38.46 -22.35
C GLU A 17 -2.69 38.27 -20.89
N LYS A 18 -3.42 38.85 -19.92
CA LYS A 18 -3.22 38.59 -18.48
C LYS A 18 -3.61 37.17 -18.06
N LEU A 19 -4.64 36.56 -18.67
CA LEU A 19 -5.07 35.17 -18.43
C LEU A 19 -4.16 34.14 -19.12
N VAL A 20 -3.72 34.41 -20.35
CA VAL A 20 -2.76 33.61 -21.11
C VAL A 20 -1.38 33.71 -20.44
N ALA A 21 -0.96 34.90 -20.00
CA ALA A 21 0.27 35.07 -19.21
C ALA A 21 0.19 34.34 -17.86
N LYS A 22 -0.96 34.32 -17.18
CA LYS A 22 -1.17 33.48 -15.99
C LYS A 22 -1.21 31.97 -16.32
N ASN A 23 -1.74 31.57 -17.48
CA ASN A 23 -1.89 30.18 -17.90
C ASN A 23 -0.65 29.55 -18.53
N THR A 24 0.39 30.32 -18.86
CA THR A 24 1.69 29.77 -19.29
C THR A 24 2.44 29.06 -18.16
N ASN A 25 2.10 29.33 -16.90
CA ASN A 25 2.55 28.56 -15.74
C ASN A 25 1.44 27.61 -15.32
N TRP A 26 1.48 26.35 -15.78
CA TRP A 26 0.53 25.31 -15.38
C TRP A 26 0.53 25.12 -13.86
N GLY A 27 -0.51 25.66 -13.22
CA GLY A 27 -0.76 25.57 -11.79
C GLY A 27 -2.21 25.91 -11.45
N ILE A 28 -3.18 25.33 -12.17
CA ILE A 28 -4.58 25.29 -11.69
C ILE A 28 -4.56 24.42 -10.42
N SER A 29 -4.62 25.05 -9.26
CA SER A 29 -4.22 24.43 -7.98
C SER A 29 -5.41 24.13 -7.05
N SER A 30 -6.63 24.52 -7.44
CA SER A 30 -7.83 24.27 -6.64
C SER A 30 -8.96 23.64 -7.46
N SER A 31 -9.70 22.70 -6.86
CA SER A 31 -10.86 22.04 -7.48
C SER A 31 -11.98 23.02 -7.86
N GLY A 32 -12.06 24.19 -7.21
CA GLY A 32 -13.06 25.21 -7.48
C GLY A 32 -12.87 25.95 -8.81
N GLU A 33 -11.61 26.23 -9.19
CA GLU A 33 -11.29 26.91 -10.47
C GLU A 33 -11.61 26.02 -11.69
N ILE A 34 -11.40 24.70 -11.55
CA ILE A 34 -11.76 23.72 -12.59
C ILE A 34 -13.28 23.65 -12.78
N GLN A 35 -14.05 23.68 -11.69
CA GLN A 35 -15.51 23.66 -11.76
C GLN A 35 -16.04 24.92 -12.43
N ALA A 36 -15.57 26.10 -12.02
CA ALA A 36 -15.97 27.38 -12.62
C ALA A 36 -15.65 27.44 -14.13
N TRP A 37 -14.50 26.90 -14.55
CA TRP A 37 -14.16 26.76 -15.96
C TRP A 37 -15.16 25.87 -16.72
N ASN A 38 -15.47 24.69 -16.18
CA ASN A 38 -16.41 23.77 -16.81
C ASN A 38 -17.82 24.36 -16.90
N ASP A 39 -18.25 25.11 -15.89
CA ASP A 39 -19.55 25.78 -15.87
C ASP A 39 -19.61 26.85 -16.97
N LEU A 40 -18.56 27.67 -17.10
CA LEU A 40 -18.43 28.69 -18.16
C LEU A 40 -18.41 28.08 -19.56
N VAL A 41 -17.70 26.96 -19.75
CA VAL A 41 -17.69 26.24 -21.04
C VAL A 41 -19.09 25.69 -21.35
N THR A 42 -19.80 25.15 -20.36
CA THR A 42 -21.16 24.62 -20.53
C THR A 42 -22.14 25.75 -20.88
N GLU A 43 -22.04 26.90 -20.22
CA GLU A 43 -22.82 28.10 -20.54
C GLU A 43 -22.55 28.56 -21.97
N PHE A 44 -21.28 28.64 -22.36
CA PHE A 44 -20.88 28.96 -23.74
C PHE A 44 -21.45 27.98 -24.77
N GLU A 45 -21.35 26.67 -24.54
CA GLU A 45 -21.91 25.65 -25.43
C GLU A 45 -23.43 25.79 -25.62
N ASN A 46 -24.16 26.14 -24.56
CA ASN A 46 -25.60 26.40 -24.62
C ASN A 46 -25.93 27.66 -25.43
N GLU A 47 -25.13 28.72 -25.30
CA GLU A 47 -25.35 29.99 -26.03
C GLU A 47 -24.98 29.90 -27.52
N VAL A 48 -24.03 29.03 -27.90
CA VAL A 48 -23.60 28.84 -29.30
C VAL A 48 -24.60 28.03 -30.13
N SER A 49 -25.51 27.27 -29.49
CA SER A 49 -26.50 26.41 -30.15
C SER A 49 -27.68 27.21 -30.73
N VAL A 50 -27.42 28.05 -31.74
CA VAL A 50 -28.43 28.94 -32.36
C VAL A 50 -28.86 28.43 -33.73
N ALA A 51 -30.17 28.48 -33.99
CA ALA A 51 -30.78 27.98 -35.23
C ALA A 51 -30.50 28.87 -36.46
N VAL A 52 -30.10 30.12 -36.27
CA VAL A 52 -29.85 31.09 -37.33
C VAL A 52 -28.61 31.87 -36.95
N CYS A 53 -27.68 32.05 -37.88
CA CYS A 53 -26.48 32.84 -37.61
C CYS A 53 -26.87 34.28 -37.26
N PRO A 54 -26.47 34.82 -36.10
CA PRO A 54 -26.82 36.17 -35.70
C PRO A 54 -26.18 37.25 -36.59
N ASN A 55 -25.09 36.92 -37.31
CA ASN A 55 -24.37 37.87 -38.15
C ASN A 55 -24.92 37.94 -39.60
N CYS A 56 -25.04 36.80 -40.28
CA CYS A 56 -25.48 36.77 -41.69
C CYS A 56 -26.94 36.32 -41.90
N LYS A 57 -27.67 35.98 -40.83
CA LYS A 57 -29.06 35.49 -40.84
C LYS A 57 -29.29 34.21 -41.67
N ALA A 58 -28.23 33.53 -42.10
CA ALA A 58 -28.32 32.24 -42.77
C ALA A 58 -28.84 31.16 -41.80
N LYS A 59 -29.71 30.27 -42.29
CA LYS A 59 -30.16 29.11 -41.53
C LYS A 59 -28.99 28.14 -41.35
N SER A 60 -28.73 27.71 -40.12
CA SER A 60 -27.65 26.76 -39.84
C SER A 60 -27.95 25.38 -40.44
N GLU A 61 -26.91 24.77 -40.99
CA GLU A 61 -26.95 23.38 -41.43
C GLU A 61 -26.92 22.46 -40.22
N LEU A 62 -27.65 21.34 -40.29
CA LEU A 62 -27.69 20.39 -39.20
C LEU A 62 -26.69 19.26 -39.48
N TYR A 63 -25.78 19.04 -38.55
CA TYR A 63 -24.85 17.92 -38.58
C TYR A 63 -25.29 16.86 -37.58
N ARG A 64 -25.38 15.61 -38.02
CA ARG A 64 -25.69 14.45 -37.19
C ARG A 64 -24.47 13.54 -37.14
N ILE A 65 -24.05 13.18 -35.94
CA ILE A 65 -22.99 12.20 -35.71
C ILE A 65 -23.64 10.82 -35.56
N ASP A 66 -23.16 9.82 -36.29
CA ASP A 66 -23.60 8.43 -36.19
C ASP A 66 -22.43 7.58 -35.67
N GLY A 67 -22.53 7.13 -34.41
CA GLY A 67 -21.43 6.49 -33.71
C GLY A 67 -20.23 7.42 -33.48
N TYR A 68 -19.02 6.92 -33.73
CA TYR A 68 -17.76 7.66 -33.59
C TYR A 68 -16.94 7.71 -34.89
N ASN A 69 -17.56 7.41 -36.03
CA ASN A 69 -16.87 7.23 -37.31
C ASN A 69 -17.59 7.87 -38.51
N LYS A 70 -18.80 8.43 -38.33
CA LYS A 70 -19.59 9.01 -39.42
C LYS A 70 -20.22 10.34 -39.03
N ILE A 71 -20.18 11.30 -39.96
CA ILE A 71 -20.84 12.59 -39.85
C ILE A 71 -21.73 12.76 -41.07
N PHE A 72 -22.99 13.11 -40.84
CA PHE A 72 -23.98 13.37 -41.87
C PHE A 72 -24.42 14.83 -41.83
N ARG A 73 -24.54 15.46 -43.00
CA ARG A 73 -25.05 16.81 -43.19
C ARG A 73 -26.49 16.74 -43.68
N LYS A 74 -27.36 17.54 -43.06
CA LYS A 74 -28.76 17.71 -43.42
C LYS A 74 -29.07 19.18 -43.68
N LEU A 75 -29.57 19.46 -44.88
CA LEU A 75 -30.10 20.77 -45.25
C LEU A 75 -31.52 20.92 -44.67
N ARG A 76 -31.80 22.04 -43.99
CA ARG A 76 -33.12 22.30 -43.43
C ARG A 76 -34.18 22.37 -44.53
N GLY A 77 -35.14 21.45 -44.49
CA GLY A 77 -36.22 21.33 -45.48
C GLY A 77 -36.08 20.15 -46.45
N LYS A 78 -34.94 19.46 -46.49
CA LYS A 78 -34.75 18.23 -47.28
C LYS A 78 -34.74 16.98 -46.39
N ALA A 79 -35.29 15.88 -46.90
CA ALA A 79 -35.37 14.61 -46.17
C ALA A 79 -34.05 13.81 -46.20
N ALA A 80 -33.25 13.97 -47.27
CA ALA A 80 -32.02 13.20 -47.48
C ALA A 80 -30.83 13.75 -46.65
N GLU A 81 -30.11 12.84 -46.00
CA GLU A 81 -28.84 13.12 -45.31
C GLU A 81 -27.66 12.69 -46.21
N LYS A 82 -26.64 13.54 -46.34
CA LYS A 82 -25.41 13.23 -47.10
C LYS A 82 -24.24 12.98 -46.15
N TYR A 83 -23.43 11.95 -46.43
CA TYR A 83 -22.19 11.68 -45.69
C TYR A 83 -21.16 12.79 -45.96
N VAL A 84 -20.45 13.21 -44.91
CA VAL A 84 -19.44 14.27 -44.97
C VAL A 84 -18.05 13.65 -44.82
N THR A 85 -17.15 13.97 -45.76
CA THR A 85 -15.77 13.49 -45.71
C THR A 85 -14.97 14.23 -44.62
N PRO A 86 -13.97 13.57 -43.98
CA PRO A 86 -13.13 14.20 -42.98
C PRO A 86 -12.42 15.48 -43.46
N THR A 87 -12.02 15.53 -44.74
CA THR A 87 -11.37 16.70 -45.36
C THR A 87 -12.31 17.91 -45.43
N TYR A 88 -13.60 17.69 -45.68
CA TYR A 88 -14.60 18.76 -45.63
C TYR A 88 -14.75 19.32 -44.23
N VAL A 89 -14.81 18.45 -43.20
CA VAL A 89 -14.88 18.87 -41.80
C VAL A 89 -13.62 19.65 -41.40
N ARG A 90 -12.44 19.19 -41.82
CA ARG A 90 -11.18 19.92 -41.59
C ARG A 90 -11.19 21.32 -42.19
N ASN A 91 -11.65 21.47 -43.44
CA ASN A 91 -11.77 22.78 -44.08
C ASN A 91 -12.77 23.70 -43.36
N LEU A 92 -13.85 23.16 -42.80
CA LEU A 92 -14.77 23.93 -41.97
C LEU A 92 -14.12 24.40 -40.67
N VAL A 93 -13.37 23.53 -39.98
CA VAL A 93 -12.64 23.88 -38.75
C VAL A 93 -11.59 24.96 -39.02
N HIS A 94 -10.83 24.87 -40.12
CA HIS A 94 -9.88 25.93 -40.51
C HIS A 94 -10.57 27.27 -40.77
N LYS A 95 -11.72 27.27 -41.45
CA LYS A 95 -12.50 28.50 -41.67
C LYS A 95 -12.99 29.08 -40.34
N LEU A 96 -13.45 28.23 -39.43
CA LEU A 96 -13.88 28.64 -38.10
C LEU A 96 -12.74 29.25 -37.28
N TRP A 97 -11.56 28.61 -37.28
CA TRP A 97 -10.37 29.09 -36.58
C TRP A 97 -9.79 30.37 -37.16
N ARG A 98 -10.02 30.64 -38.45
CA ARG A 98 -9.61 31.89 -39.11
C ARG A 98 -10.46 33.09 -38.67
N GLU A 99 -11.76 32.87 -38.44
CA GLU A 99 -12.69 33.94 -38.07
C GLU A 99 -12.74 34.16 -36.55
N GLU A 100 -12.73 33.10 -35.73
CA GLU A 100 -12.98 33.15 -34.28
C GLU A 100 -11.77 32.68 -33.45
N ARG A 101 -10.56 33.05 -33.88
CA ARG A 101 -9.29 32.58 -33.31
C ARG A 101 -9.16 32.83 -31.80
N GLU A 102 -9.45 34.05 -31.35
CA GLU A 102 -9.25 34.50 -29.96
C GLU A 102 -10.04 33.65 -28.96
N ILE A 103 -11.30 33.35 -29.28
CA ILE A 103 -12.21 32.56 -28.43
C ILE A 103 -11.79 31.09 -28.44
N LEU A 104 -11.42 30.55 -29.60
CA LEU A 104 -11.07 29.13 -29.74
C LEU A 104 -9.70 28.80 -29.12
N GLU A 105 -8.74 29.72 -29.19
CA GLU A 105 -7.46 29.60 -28.48
C GLU A 105 -7.64 29.67 -26.96
N PHE A 106 -8.61 30.45 -26.48
CA PHE A 106 -9.00 30.46 -25.07
C PHE A 106 -9.65 29.14 -24.63
N LEU A 107 -10.61 28.63 -25.39
CA LEU A 107 -11.33 27.39 -25.09
C LEU A 107 -10.44 26.15 -25.22
N PHE A 108 -9.53 26.16 -26.18
CA PHE A 108 -8.58 25.08 -26.43
C PHE A 108 -7.13 25.60 -26.36
N PRO A 109 -6.58 25.81 -25.14
CA PRO A 109 -5.22 26.32 -24.98
C PRO A 109 -4.14 25.48 -25.69
N ALA A 110 -4.41 24.18 -25.88
CA ALA A 110 -3.51 23.28 -26.61
C ALA A 110 -3.32 23.66 -28.10
N SER A 111 -4.22 24.45 -28.67
CA SER A 111 -4.16 24.92 -30.06
C SER A 111 -3.16 26.06 -30.28
N VAL A 112 -2.88 26.89 -29.26
CA VAL A 112 -2.02 28.09 -29.37
C VAL A 112 -0.61 27.78 -29.90
N GLY A 113 -0.08 26.59 -29.59
CA GLY A 113 1.23 26.13 -30.07
C GLY A 113 1.22 25.04 -31.15
N ARG A 114 0.06 24.42 -31.41
CA ARG A 114 -0.06 23.24 -32.30
C ARG A 114 -0.97 23.45 -33.50
N GLY A 115 -1.68 24.58 -33.55
CA GLY A 115 -2.67 24.90 -34.58
C GLY A 115 -3.99 24.15 -34.40
N GLU A 116 -4.91 24.41 -35.31
CA GLU A 116 -6.26 23.86 -35.39
C GLU A 116 -6.29 22.38 -35.86
N ASP A 117 -5.18 21.90 -36.44
CA ASP A 117 -5.04 20.51 -36.90
C ASP A 117 -4.95 19.49 -35.74
N ILE A 118 -4.91 19.92 -34.47
CA ILE A 118 -4.85 19.03 -33.30
C ILE A 118 -6.01 18.03 -33.22
N PHE A 119 -7.16 18.35 -33.82
CA PHE A 119 -8.34 17.49 -33.84
C PHE A 119 -8.28 16.40 -34.92
N PHE A 120 -7.32 16.49 -35.85
CA PHE A 120 -7.16 15.56 -36.97
C PHE A 120 -5.84 14.81 -36.88
N MET A 121 -5.88 13.50 -37.11
CA MET A 121 -4.68 12.67 -37.11
C MET A 121 -4.27 12.35 -38.55
N GLN A 122 -3.20 12.99 -39.02
CA GLN A 122 -2.58 12.65 -40.31
C GLN A 122 -1.56 11.51 -40.16
N ASN A 123 -0.83 11.50 -39.05
CA ASN A 123 0.24 10.55 -38.77
C ASN A 123 -0.05 9.81 -37.45
N ILE A 124 0.23 8.50 -37.44
CA ILE A 124 0.14 7.68 -36.22
C ILE A 124 1.55 7.33 -35.78
N VAL A 125 1.87 7.68 -34.53
CA VAL A 125 3.15 7.32 -33.93
C VAL A 125 3.16 5.83 -33.58
N VAL A 126 4.12 5.11 -34.17
CA VAL A 126 4.33 3.69 -33.88
C VAL A 126 5.27 3.54 -32.68
N PRO A 127 4.84 2.89 -31.57
CA PRO A 127 5.72 2.67 -30.43
C PRO A 127 6.93 1.79 -30.80
N PRO A 128 8.11 2.04 -30.20
CA PRO A 128 9.30 1.21 -30.40
C PRO A 128 9.06 -0.27 -30.09
N ASN A 129 9.81 -1.15 -30.75
CA ASN A 129 9.66 -2.61 -30.60
C ASN A 129 9.80 -3.09 -29.15
N LYS A 130 10.61 -2.42 -28.32
CA LYS A 130 10.75 -2.72 -26.88
C LYS A 130 9.42 -2.66 -26.11
N LEU A 131 8.47 -1.82 -26.55
CA LEU A 131 7.15 -1.68 -25.93
C LEU A 131 6.10 -2.60 -26.55
N ARG A 132 6.45 -3.34 -27.61
CA ARG A 132 5.61 -4.29 -28.32
C ARG A 132 6.34 -5.64 -28.49
N PRO A 133 6.80 -6.28 -27.40
CA PRO A 133 7.53 -7.55 -27.51
C PRO A 133 6.61 -8.68 -27.96
N LEU A 134 7.14 -9.62 -28.75
CA LEU A 134 6.45 -10.88 -29.05
C LEU A 134 6.10 -11.61 -27.76
N ARG A 135 4.89 -12.18 -27.70
CA ARG A 135 4.43 -12.96 -26.55
C ARG A 135 4.56 -14.44 -26.88
N PHE A 136 5.12 -15.22 -25.97
CA PHE A 136 5.22 -16.67 -26.13
C PHE A 136 4.18 -17.33 -25.23
N GLY A 137 3.41 -18.28 -25.78
CA GLY A 137 2.49 -19.13 -25.02
C GLY A 137 3.29 -20.16 -24.22
N GLY A 138 2.87 -20.44 -23.00
CA GLY A 138 3.69 -21.20 -22.03
C GLY A 138 3.87 -22.70 -22.29
N ASP A 139 3.06 -23.32 -23.17
CA ASP A 139 2.91 -24.79 -23.21
C ASP A 139 2.95 -25.43 -24.61
N SER A 140 3.22 -24.68 -25.68
CA SER A 140 3.40 -25.28 -27.02
C SER A 140 4.89 -25.31 -27.35
N ASP A 141 5.44 -26.52 -27.57
CA ASP A 141 6.82 -26.74 -28.07
C ASP A 141 7.11 -26.02 -29.39
N ASP A 142 6.06 -25.57 -30.07
CA ASP A 142 6.14 -24.60 -31.14
C ASP A 142 6.45 -23.21 -30.55
N ASN A 143 7.70 -22.78 -30.70
CA ASN A 143 8.23 -21.42 -30.48
C ASN A 143 7.51 -20.32 -31.31
N GLN A 144 6.23 -20.48 -31.62
CA GLN A 144 5.40 -19.52 -32.34
C GLN A 144 5.05 -18.35 -31.40
N GLY A 145 5.78 -17.26 -31.57
CA GLY A 145 5.48 -15.99 -30.89
C GLY A 145 4.19 -15.37 -31.44
N PHE A 146 3.28 -14.98 -30.56
CA PHE A 146 2.09 -14.22 -30.89
C PHE A 146 2.40 -12.72 -30.93
N LEU A 147 1.92 -12.04 -31.97
CA LEU A 147 2.00 -10.59 -32.07
C LEU A 147 1.15 -9.94 -30.97
N PRO A 148 1.64 -8.86 -30.32
CA PRO A 148 0.82 -8.07 -29.42
C PRO A 148 -0.40 -7.50 -30.12
N ALA A 149 -1.52 -7.43 -29.40
CA ALA A 149 -2.77 -6.84 -29.88
C ALA A 149 -2.59 -5.44 -30.51
N SER A 150 -1.74 -4.59 -29.92
CA SER A 150 -1.42 -3.27 -30.47
C SER A 150 -0.73 -3.31 -31.84
N THR A 151 0.10 -4.32 -32.08
CA THR A 151 0.78 -4.51 -33.38
C THR A 151 -0.19 -5.02 -34.44
N VAL A 152 -1.14 -5.88 -34.05
CA VAL A 152 -2.21 -6.35 -34.95
C VAL A 152 -3.10 -5.18 -35.38
N CYS A 153 -3.48 -4.29 -34.47
CA CYS A 153 -4.25 -3.08 -34.81
C CYS A 153 -3.49 -2.17 -35.78
N LEU A 154 -2.19 -1.94 -35.56
CA LEU A 154 -1.35 -1.13 -36.46
C LEU A 154 -1.22 -1.76 -37.85
N LYS A 155 -1.13 -3.10 -37.92
CA LYS A 155 -1.15 -3.83 -39.19
C LYS A 155 -2.46 -3.60 -39.94
N ASN A 156 -3.61 -3.72 -39.28
CA ASN A 156 -4.91 -3.48 -39.91
C ASN A 156 -5.05 -2.03 -40.43
N ILE A 157 -4.54 -1.04 -39.68
CA ILE A 157 -4.52 0.36 -40.14
C ILE A 157 -3.67 0.50 -41.41
N LEU A 158 -2.49 -0.13 -41.45
CA LEU A 158 -1.61 -0.12 -42.61
C LEU A 158 -2.30 -0.75 -43.84
N GLU A 159 -2.97 -1.90 -43.66
CA GLU A 159 -3.70 -2.59 -44.72
C GLU A 159 -4.85 -1.73 -45.26
N SER A 160 -5.65 -1.10 -44.38
CA SER A 160 -6.71 -0.16 -44.81
C SER A 160 -6.16 1.07 -45.53
N ASN A 161 -5.02 1.61 -45.09
CA ASN A 161 -4.40 2.76 -45.73
C ASN A 161 -3.85 2.42 -47.12
N LEU A 162 -3.28 1.21 -47.29
CA LEU A 162 -2.82 0.73 -48.59
C LEU A 162 -3.98 0.52 -49.57
N LEU A 163 -5.09 -0.07 -49.09
CA LEU A 163 -6.31 -0.24 -49.89
C LEU A 163 -6.87 1.11 -50.35
N LEU A 164 -6.92 2.10 -49.45
CA LEU A 164 -7.41 3.44 -49.79
C LEU A 164 -6.52 4.12 -50.84
N LYS A 165 -5.20 3.93 -50.74
CA LYS A 165 -4.25 4.42 -51.74
C LYS A 165 -4.51 3.79 -53.12
N GLN A 166 -4.71 2.48 -53.18
CA GLN A 166 -5.02 1.76 -54.43
C GLN A 166 -6.32 2.25 -55.06
N LEU A 167 -7.38 2.46 -54.27
CA LEU A 167 -8.65 2.99 -54.77
C LEU A 167 -8.49 4.40 -55.36
N LEU A 168 -7.70 5.27 -54.72
CA LEU A 168 -7.44 6.61 -55.23
C LEU A 168 -6.62 6.59 -56.54
N GLU A 169 -5.68 5.66 -56.67
CA GLU A 169 -4.90 5.48 -57.91
C GLU A 169 -5.81 4.99 -59.06
N THR A 170 -6.70 4.02 -58.82
CA THR A 170 -7.68 3.55 -59.81
C THR A 170 -8.69 4.64 -60.21
N ASP A 171 -9.15 5.45 -59.25
CA ASP A 171 -10.05 6.58 -59.54
C ASP A 171 -9.34 7.66 -60.38
N GLN A 172 -8.05 7.92 -60.17
CA GLN A 172 -7.26 8.84 -60.99
C GLN A 172 -7.05 8.33 -62.42
N GLU A 173 -6.72 7.04 -62.58
CA GLU A 173 -6.58 6.41 -63.90
C GLU A 173 -7.89 6.42 -64.69
N ALA A 174 -9.03 6.25 -64.03
CA ALA A 174 -10.36 6.33 -64.65
C ALA A 174 -10.74 7.76 -65.09
N VAL A 175 -10.21 8.79 -64.43
CA VAL A 175 -10.38 10.21 -64.82
C VAL A 175 -9.48 10.57 -65.99
N GLU A 176 -8.28 9.98 -66.09
CA GLU A 176 -7.31 10.25 -67.15
C GLU A 176 -7.61 9.51 -68.47
N ASN A 177 -8.34 8.37 -68.45
CA ASN A 177 -8.70 7.60 -69.64
C ASN A 177 -10.22 7.33 -69.78
N PRO A 178 -11.00 8.22 -70.43
CA PRO A 178 -12.47 8.13 -70.48
C PRO A 178 -13.07 7.06 -71.42
N ASN A 179 -12.27 6.39 -72.27
CA ASN A 179 -12.76 5.60 -73.40
C ASN A 179 -12.94 4.09 -73.16
N GLU A 180 -12.62 3.56 -71.96
CA GLU A 180 -12.90 2.16 -71.62
C GLU A 180 -14.14 2.01 -70.72
N LYS A 181 -15.30 2.48 -71.19
CA LYS A 181 -16.60 2.40 -70.46
C LYS A 181 -17.25 1.01 -70.43
N GLY A 182 -16.45 -0.07 -70.43
CA GLY A 182 -16.96 -1.45 -70.47
C GLY A 182 -17.07 -2.18 -69.13
N LYS A 183 -16.40 -1.73 -68.05
CA LYS A 183 -16.33 -2.48 -66.78
C LYS A 183 -16.34 -1.64 -65.50
N ALA A 184 -16.77 -0.38 -65.56
CA ALA A 184 -16.78 0.54 -64.40
C ALA A 184 -18.19 1.13 -64.17
N GLY A 185 -19.18 0.26 -64.01
CA GLY A 185 -20.60 0.64 -63.93
C GLY A 185 -21.07 1.31 -62.63
N ASP A 186 -20.25 1.40 -61.57
CA ASP A 186 -20.73 1.88 -60.26
C ASP A 186 -19.78 2.89 -59.55
N ALA A 187 -18.77 3.44 -60.24
CA ALA A 187 -17.71 4.24 -59.59
C ALA A 187 -17.90 5.77 -59.63
N LEU A 188 -19.01 6.30 -60.18
CA LEU A 188 -19.33 7.72 -60.06
C LEU A 188 -20.77 7.93 -59.59
N PRO A 189 -20.94 8.50 -58.39
CA PRO A 189 -21.90 9.59 -58.26
C PRO A 189 -21.34 10.81 -57.52
N ASN A 190 -21.39 11.95 -58.21
CA ASN A 190 -21.58 13.32 -57.71
C ASN A 190 -21.15 13.61 -56.26
N LEU A 191 -19.85 13.86 -56.05
CA LEU A 191 -19.39 14.61 -54.88
C LEU A 191 -19.47 16.14 -55.08
N ILE A 192 -19.70 16.62 -56.32
CA ILE A 192 -19.78 18.05 -56.65
C ILE A 192 -20.72 18.26 -57.85
N SER A 193 -22.03 18.29 -57.63
CA SER A 193 -22.97 19.06 -58.46
C SER A 193 -24.24 19.34 -57.66
N ASP A 194 -24.64 20.61 -57.61
CA ASP A 194 -25.88 21.10 -56.99
C ASP A 194 -27.08 20.98 -57.95
N GLU A 195 -26.92 20.32 -59.09
CA GLU A 195 -27.93 20.21 -60.14
C GLU A 195 -28.28 18.73 -60.35
N ASP A 196 -29.38 18.30 -59.76
CA ASP A 196 -30.37 17.39 -60.35
C ASP A 196 -31.44 17.03 -59.28
N GLU A 197 -32.50 17.85 -59.21
CA GLU A 197 -33.75 17.49 -58.53
C GLU A 197 -34.93 17.72 -59.48
N THR A 198 -35.19 16.73 -60.34
CA THR A 198 -36.53 16.53 -60.92
C THR A 198 -36.99 15.10 -60.68
N SER A 199 -37.47 14.82 -59.46
CA SER A 199 -38.45 13.76 -59.22
C SER A 199 -39.27 14.07 -57.96
N LYS A 200 -40.60 14.00 -58.10
CA LYS A 200 -41.61 14.34 -57.08
C LYS A 200 -41.56 13.37 -55.89
N PRO A 201 -41.89 13.81 -54.67
CA PRO A 201 -41.96 12.93 -53.50
C PRO A 201 -43.25 12.08 -53.52
N SER A 202 -43.13 10.79 -53.20
CA SER A 202 -44.25 9.96 -52.76
C SER A 202 -44.29 9.92 -51.23
N ASP A 203 -45.45 10.21 -50.65
CA ASP A 203 -45.69 10.28 -49.21
C ASP A 203 -45.41 8.97 -48.46
N GLY A 204 -44.81 9.08 -47.27
CA GLY A 204 -44.98 8.08 -46.21
C GLY A 204 -43.85 7.07 -45.94
N ALA A 205 -42.59 7.33 -46.32
CA ALA A 205 -41.47 6.41 -46.01
C ALA A 205 -40.30 7.08 -45.28
N THR A 206 -39.71 6.33 -44.34
CA THR A 206 -38.42 6.56 -43.67
C THR A 206 -37.37 7.17 -44.61
N PRO A 207 -36.56 8.15 -44.16
CA PRO A 207 -35.58 8.82 -45.02
C PRO A 207 -34.63 7.78 -45.64
N GLN A 208 -34.71 7.63 -46.97
CA GLN A 208 -33.85 6.73 -47.72
C GLN A 208 -32.40 7.24 -47.67
N ARG A 209 -31.51 6.40 -47.17
CA ARG A 209 -30.05 6.61 -47.17
C ARG A 209 -29.55 6.36 -48.59
N GLY A 210 -28.90 7.35 -49.21
CA GLY A 210 -28.24 7.14 -50.50
C GLY A 210 -27.16 6.04 -50.41
N PRO A 211 -26.88 5.30 -51.50
CA PRO A 211 -25.84 4.28 -51.52
C PRO A 211 -24.48 4.92 -51.26
N MET A 212 -23.70 4.34 -50.35
CA MET A 212 -22.37 4.84 -49.98
C MET A 212 -21.35 4.31 -51.00
N THR A 213 -20.50 5.19 -51.52
CA THR A 213 -19.47 4.80 -52.49
C THR A 213 -18.43 3.87 -51.84
N THR A 214 -17.77 3.05 -52.66
CA THR A 214 -16.66 2.16 -52.25
C THR A 214 -15.53 2.93 -51.55
N LEU A 215 -15.24 4.16 -51.99
CA LEU A 215 -14.31 5.07 -51.33
C LEU A 215 -14.80 5.50 -49.93
N GLY A 216 -16.11 5.80 -49.80
CA GLY A 216 -16.74 6.15 -48.53
C GLY A 216 -16.66 5.00 -47.52
N THR A 217 -16.86 3.75 -47.96
CA THR A 217 -16.69 2.57 -47.10
C THR A 217 -15.24 2.41 -46.61
N ALA A 218 -14.25 2.58 -47.49
CA ALA A 218 -12.84 2.45 -47.13
C ALA A 218 -12.39 3.51 -46.10
N LEU A 219 -12.87 4.75 -46.22
CA LEU A 219 -12.61 5.83 -45.25
C LEU A 219 -13.17 5.50 -43.86
N ILE A 220 -14.39 4.95 -43.80
CA ILE A 220 -15.03 4.55 -42.55
C ILE A 220 -14.28 3.38 -41.89
N ASP A 221 -13.79 2.43 -42.69
CA ASP A 221 -13.00 1.29 -42.19
C ASP A 221 -11.64 1.72 -41.63
N LEU A 222 -10.95 2.66 -42.30
CA LEU A 222 -9.73 3.27 -41.77
C LEU A 222 -10.01 3.96 -40.43
N GLN A 223 -11.06 4.77 -40.34
CA GLN A 223 -11.45 5.43 -39.09
C GLN A 223 -11.80 4.42 -37.99
N ASN A 224 -12.47 3.31 -38.32
CA ASN A 224 -12.77 2.23 -37.37
C ASN A 224 -11.50 1.55 -36.85
N ASN A 225 -10.52 1.28 -37.72
CA ASN A 225 -9.26 0.66 -37.33
C ASN A 225 -8.42 1.56 -36.43
N VAL A 226 -8.39 2.88 -36.70
CA VAL A 226 -7.76 3.87 -35.82
C VAL A 226 -8.50 3.99 -34.49
N ASN A 227 -9.83 4.03 -34.52
CA ASN A 227 -10.65 4.02 -33.31
C ASN A 227 -10.34 2.78 -32.47
N ASN A 228 -10.26 1.59 -33.07
CA ASN A 228 -9.95 0.36 -32.34
C ASN A 228 -8.56 0.36 -31.70
N TYR A 229 -7.56 0.97 -32.35
CA TYR A 229 -6.22 1.13 -31.78
C TYR A 229 -6.21 2.06 -30.55
N LEU A 230 -6.93 3.18 -30.60
CA LEU A 230 -6.95 4.17 -29.52
C LEU A 230 -7.94 3.80 -28.42
N ASP A 231 -9.19 3.54 -28.79
CA ASP A 231 -10.31 3.23 -27.91
C ASP A 231 -11.20 2.15 -28.52
N SER A 232 -11.00 0.92 -28.07
CA SER A 232 -11.73 -0.23 -28.58
C SER A 232 -13.24 -0.20 -28.30
N ALA A 233 -13.71 0.65 -27.37
CA ALA A 233 -15.14 0.84 -27.10
C ALA A 233 -15.83 1.79 -28.11
N LYS A 234 -15.05 2.63 -28.81
CA LYS A 234 -15.56 3.56 -29.84
C LYS A 234 -15.52 2.99 -31.25
N SER A 235 -14.98 1.78 -31.43
CA SER A 235 -15.08 1.06 -32.70
C SER A 235 -16.51 0.56 -32.93
N GLY A 236 -17.01 0.62 -34.16
CA GLY A 236 -18.28 -0.02 -34.53
C GLY A 236 -18.26 -1.50 -34.17
N LYS A 237 -19.42 -2.07 -33.76
CA LYS A 237 -19.56 -3.47 -33.37
C LYS A 237 -19.17 -4.39 -34.54
N ALA A 238 -17.91 -4.76 -34.64
CA ALA A 238 -17.48 -5.86 -35.49
C ALA A 238 -17.95 -7.16 -34.83
N GLN A 239 -18.82 -7.91 -35.51
CA GLN A 239 -19.25 -9.23 -35.08
C GLN A 239 -18.02 -10.15 -34.96
N ASN A 240 -17.81 -10.72 -33.77
CA ASN A 240 -17.03 -11.94 -33.51
C ASN A 240 -15.49 -11.96 -33.69
N LYS A 241 -14.76 -10.86 -33.55
CA LYS A 241 -13.30 -10.92 -33.30
C LYS A 241 -12.95 -10.35 -31.93
N VAL A 242 -12.08 -11.07 -31.20
CA VAL A 242 -11.50 -10.64 -29.91
C VAL A 242 -11.08 -9.18 -30.06
N VAL A 243 -11.81 -8.28 -29.40
CA VAL A 243 -11.56 -6.85 -29.45
C VAL A 243 -10.19 -6.63 -28.81
N ALA A 244 -9.18 -6.40 -29.64
CA ALA A 244 -7.85 -6.01 -29.21
C ALA A 244 -7.98 -4.80 -28.27
N PHE A 245 -7.34 -4.86 -27.10
CA PHE A 245 -7.39 -3.75 -26.15
C PHE A 245 -6.72 -2.51 -26.76
N GLY A 246 -7.50 -1.45 -26.93
CA GLY A 246 -6.98 -0.14 -27.34
C GLY A 246 -6.08 0.48 -26.27
N VAL A 247 -5.36 1.53 -26.65
CA VAL A 247 -4.44 2.26 -25.76
C VAL A 247 -5.16 2.78 -24.51
N ARG A 248 -6.38 3.30 -24.65
CA ARG A 248 -7.20 3.79 -23.53
C ARG A 248 -7.48 2.68 -22.50
N GLN A 249 -7.84 1.49 -22.96
CA GLN A 249 -8.14 0.34 -22.09
C GLN A 249 -6.90 -0.13 -21.31
N LEU A 250 -5.69 0.05 -21.86
CA LEU A 250 -4.44 -0.23 -21.17
C LEU A 250 -4.18 0.74 -20.00
N LEU A 251 -4.70 1.96 -20.08
CA LEU A 251 -4.49 3.02 -19.10
C LEU A 251 -5.53 3.00 -17.96
N GLU A 252 -6.82 2.94 -18.29
CA GLU A 252 -7.91 3.27 -17.34
C GLU A 252 -8.35 2.13 -16.41
N ARG A 253 -8.04 0.87 -16.73
CA ARG A 253 -8.55 -0.28 -15.96
C ARG A 253 -7.96 -0.36 -14.56
N LYS A 254 -8.62 -1.11 -13.65
CA LYS A 254 -8.04 -1.49 -12.34
C LYS A 254 -6.69 -2.21 -12.49
N GLN A 255 -6.58 -3.06 -13.52
CA GLN A 255 -5.33 -3.71 -13.94
C GLN A 255 -4.52 -2.86 -14.96
N GLY A 256 -4.93 -1.63 -15.20
CA GLY A 256 -4.28 -0.69 -16.12
C GLY A 256 -2.98 -0.13 -15.56
N LEU A 257 -2.27 0.61 -16.40
CA LEU A 257 -0.92 1.10 -16.13
C LEU A 257 -0.83 1.95 -14.86
N PHE A 258 -1.74 2.92 -14.68
CA PHE A 258 -1.68 3.86 -13.56
C PHE A 258 -1.79 3.15 -12.20
N ARG A 259 -2.81 2.31 -12.02
CA ARG A 259 -3.04 1.65 -10.72
C ARG A 259 -2.10 0.48 -10.46
N MET A 260 -1.87 -0.37 -11.46
CA MET A 260 -1.16 -1.64 -11.27
C MET A 260 0.36 -1.55 -11.48
N LYS A 261 0.85 -0.52 -12.18
CA LYS A 261 2.27 -0.39 -12.55
C LYS A 261 2.91 0.93 -12.13
N MET A 262 2.13 1.98 -11.86
CA MET A 262 2.66 3.23 -11.30
C MET A 262 2.41 3.32 -9.80
N MET A 263 1.15 3.26 -9.35
CA MET A 263 0.79 3.38 -7.93
C MET A 263 1.19 2.12 -7.12
N GLY A 264 0.80 0.94 -7.59
CA GLY A 264 1.27 -0.34 -7.06
C GLY A 264 2.41 -0.88 -7.92
N LYS A 265 3.49 -1.34 -7.30
CA LYS A 265 4.59 -2.01 -8.00
C LYS A 265 5.00 -3.27 -7.25
N ARG A 266 5.46 -4.27 -8.00
CA ARG A 266 6.24 -5.36 -7.39
C ARG A 266 7.63 -4.80 -7.07
N VAL A 267 8.12 -5.10 -5.88
CA VAL A 267 9.38 -4.58 -5.37
C VAL A 267 10.40 -5.71 -5.21
N ASN A 268 11.67 -5.37 -5.36
CA ASN A 268 12.79 -6.25 -5.04
C ASN A 268 13.05 -6.22 -3.53
N TYR A 269 13.97 -7.08 -3.05
CA TYR A 269 14.39 -7.15 -1.64
C TYR A 269 13.22 -7.30 -0.66
N ALA A 270 12.27 -8.16 -1.03
CA ALA A 270 11.11 -8.49 -0.23
C ALA A 270 10.97 -10.01 -0.11
N ALA A 271 10.35 -10.46 0.98
CA ALA A 271 10.04 -11.86 1.23
C ALA A 271 8.59 -11.99 1.72
N ARG A 272 8.03 -13.20 1.60
CA ARG A 272 6.72 -13.55 2.13
C ARG A 272 6.78 -14.94 2.71
N SER A 273 6.19 -15.14 3.88
CA SER A 273 6.02 -16.46 4.48
C SER A 273 4.85 -16.45 5.47
N VAL A 274 4.42 -17.65 5.85
CA VAL A 274 3.49 -17.85 6.96
C VAL A 274 4.15 -17.41 8.26
N ILE A 275 3.35 -16.80 9.14
CA ILE A 275 3.80 -16.41 10.48
C ILE A 275 3.55 -17.50 11.51
N SER A 276 4.40 -17.57 12.52
CA SER A 276 4.20 -18.43 13.68
C SER A 276 4.56 -17.67 14.95
N PRO A 277 3.91 -17.98 16.08
CA PRO A 277 4.14 -17.24 17.32
C PRO A 277 5.52 -17.56 17.92
N ASP A 278 6.09 -16.58 18.63
CA ASP A 278 7.29 -16.74 19.45
C ASP A 278 7.34 -15.67 20.56
N VAL A 279 7.37 -16.12 21.83
CA VAL A 279 7.43 -15.24 23.01
C VAL A 279 8.87 -14.89 23.41
N SER A 280 9.85 -15.66 22.92
CA SER A 280 11.26 -15.39 23.23
C SER A 280 11.77 -14.14 22.53
N LEU A 281 11.18 -13.80 21.38
CA LEU A 281 11.44 -12.57 20.65
C LEU A 281 10.97 -11.34 21.42
N GLU A 282 11.65 -10.23 21.19
CA GLU A 282 11.18 -8.95 21.70
C GLU A 282 9.95 -8.49 20.93
N THR A 283 9.12 -7.65 21.56
CA THR A 283 7.88 -7.21 20.92
C THR A 283 8.13 -6.42 19.63
N ASN A 284 9.27 -5.76 19.51
CA ASN A 284 9.69 -4.99 18.33
C ASN A 284 10.58 -5.79 17.36
N GLN A 285 10.77 -7.09 17.59
CA GLN A 285 11.57 -7.96 16.74
C GLN A 285 10.71 -8.84 15.83
N ILE A 286 11.33 -9.31 14.75
CA ILE A 286 10.80 -10.33 13.85
C ILE A 286 11.83 -11.43 13.64
N GLY A 287 11.43 -12.67 13.84
CA GLY A 287 12.26 -13.84 13.62
C GLY A 287 12.34 -14.16 12.14
N LEU A 288 13.52 -13.99 11.55
CA LEU A 288 13.78 -14.28 10.15
C LEU A 288 14.45 -15.66 10.01
N PRO A 289 13.91 -16.57 9.19
CA PRO A 289 14.55 -17.86 8.97
C PRO A 289 15.86 -17.71 8.19
N MET A 290 16.82 -18.58 8.46
CA MET A 290 18.19 -18.53 7.90
C MET A 290 18.21 -18.43 6.37
N PHE A 291 17.34 -19.17 5.66
CA PHE A 291 17.31 -19.13 4.20
C PHE A 291 16.93 -17.75 3.65
N ALA A 292 16.04 -17.03 4.32
CA ALA A 292 15.64 -15.68 3.92
C ALA A 292 16.75 -14.67 4.23
N ALA A 293 17.43 -14.83 5.38
CA ALA A 293 18.58 -13.99 5.75
C ALA A 293 19.75 -14.10 4.75
N LEU A 294 20.00 -15.28 4.19
CA LEU A 294 21.04 -15.50 3.18
C LEU A 294 20.70 -14.89 1.80
N GLN A 295 19.42 -14.68 1.49
CA GLN A 295 19.01 -14.12 0.18
C GLN A 295 18.82 -12.61 0.23
N LEU A 296 18.28 -12.09 1.34
CA LEU A 296 18.09 -10.65 1.52
C LEU A 296 19.43 -9.98 1.79
N THR A 297 19.72 -8.92 1.06
CA THR A 297 20.95 -8.16 1.18
C THR A 297 20.69 -6.69 1.43
N VAL A 298 21.64 -6.06 2.12
CA VAL A 298 21.68 -4.63 2.41
C VAL A 298 22.97 -4.06 1.84
N PRO A 299 22.91 -2.99 1.03
CA PRO A 299 24.10 -2.32 0.51
C PRO A 299 24.77 -1.53 1.64
N GLU A 300 25.99 -1.93 2.00
CA GLU A 300 26.80 -1.23 3.01
C GLU A 300 28.02 -0.59 2.33
N PRO A 301 28.15 0.75 2.33
CA PRO A 301 29.34 1.41 1.81
C PRO A 301 30.56 1.12 2.71
N VAL A 302 31.70 0.83 2.08
CA VAL A 302 32.94 0.53 2.78
C VAL A 302 33.59 1.84 3.26
N ASN A 303 33.82 1.93 4.56
CA ASN A 303 34.47 3.03 5.27
C ASN A 303 35.64 2.50 6.12
N SER A 304 36.46 3.42 6.65
CA SER A 304 37.58 3.08 7.55
C SER A 304 37.13 2.30 8.79
N PHE A 305 35.93 2.59 9.31
CA PHE A 305 35.42 1.99 10.54
C PHE A 305 34.85 0.57 10.37
N ASN A 306 34.34 0.24 9.18
CA ASN A 306 33.63 -1.03 8.93
C ASN A 306 34.38 -1.99 7.98
N VAL A 307 35.54 -1.58 7.44
CA VAL A 307 36.29 -2.36 6.45
C VAL A 307 36.63 -3.75 6.95
N ASP A 308 37.13 -3.89 8.18
CA ASP A 308 37.57 -5.19 8.70
C ASP A 308 36.40 -6.14 8.91
N TYR A 309 35.26 -5.59 9.34
CA TYR A 309 34.01 -6.31 9.42
C TYR A 309 33.52 -6.78 8.04
N LEU A 310 33.47 -5.88 7.06
CA LEU A 310 33.01 -6.22 5.70
C LEU A 310 33.95 -7.19 4.97
N ARG A 311 35.27 -7.13 5.25
CA ARG A 311 36.24 -8.11 4.77
C ARG A 311 35.87 -9.52 5.22
N ALA A 312 35.56 -9.71 6.50
CA ALA A 312 35.17 -11.01 7.03
C ALA A 312 33.88 -11.55 6.38
N LEU A 313 32.91 -10.68 6.08
CA LEU A 313 31.67 -11.07 5.39
C LEU A 313 31.92 -11.51 3.94
N VAL A 314 32.78 -10.78 3.22
CA VAL A 314 33.16 -11.14 1.84
C VAL A 314 33.95 -12.46 1.80
N GLU A 315 34.81 -12.70 2.78
CA GLU A 315 35.54 -13.96 2.92
C GLU A 315 34.59 -15.15 3.18
N ASN A 316 33.58 -14.98 4.03
CA ASN A 316 32.54 -15.99 4.25
C ASN A 316 31.74 -16.27 2.96
N GLY A 317 31.43 -15.23 2.18
CA GLY A 317 30.69 -15.31 0.92
C GLY A 317 29.19 -15.57 1.10
N PRO A 318 28.48 -16.04 0.06
CA PRO A 318 27.02 -16.08 0.05
C PRO A 318 26.40 -17.27 0.79
N ASP A 319 27.14 -18.36 1.00
CA ASP A 319 26.56 -19.61 1.54
C ASP A 319 26.63 -19.70 3.07
N LYS A 320 27.50 -18.90 3.70
CA LYS A 320 27.76 -18.93 5.14
C LYS A 320 27.27 -17.63 5.80
N TYR A 321 26.34 -17.76 6.73
CA TYR A 321 25.87 -16.63 7.54
C TYR A 321 26.77 -16.38 8.77
N PRO A 322 27.07 -15.13 9.13
CA PRO A 322 26.86 -13.90 8.36
C PRO A 322 27.87 -13.76 7.21
N GLY A 323 27.39 -13.29 6.05
CA GLY A 323 28.18 -13.25 4.81
C GLY A 323 27.75 -12.12 3.87
N ALA A 324 28.15 -12.21 2.61
CA ALA A 324 27.83 -11.24 1.57
C ALA A 324 27.61 -11.92 0.22
N ALA A 325 26.71 -11.36 -0.59
CA ALA A 325 26.35 -11.91 -1.90
C ALA A 325 27.22 -11.36 -3.05
N ALA A 326 27.50 -10.05 -3.02
CA ALA A 326 28.24 -9.37 -4.09
C ALA A 326 28.92 -8.09 -3.59
N VAL A 327 29.85 -7.57 -4.40
CA VAL A 327 30.51 -6.28 -4.19
C VAL A 327 30.30 -5.41 -5.42
N VAL A 328 29.89 -4.17 -5.22
CA VAL A 328 29.72 -3.16 -6.26
C VAL A 328 30.93 -2.23 -6.24
N PHE A 329 31.60 -2.11 -7.39
CA PHE A 329 32.75 -1.24 -7.58
C PHE A 329 32.32 0.20 -7.87
N PRO A 330 33.21 1.20 -7.73
CA PRO A 330 32.87 2.61 -7.96
C PRO A 330 32.35 2.89 -9.38
N ASP A 331 32.79 2.09 -10.35
CA ASP A 331 32.37 2.18 -11.76
C ASP A 331 30.97 1.56 -12.00
N GLY A 332 30.27 1.13 -10.94
CA GLY A 332 28.96 0.47 -11.01
C GLY A 332 29.00 -1.02 -11.36
N LYS A 333 30.19 -1.58 -11.61
CA LYS A 333 30.36 -3.00 -11.91
C LYS A 333 30.05 -3.87 -10.69
N LEU A 334 29.07 -4.75 -10.81
CA LEU A 334 28.71 -5.74 -9.78
C LEU A 334 29.54 -7.01 -9.95
N VAL A 335 30.25 -7.39 -8.89
CA VAL A 335 31.03 -8.62 -8.80
C VAL A 335 30.34 -9.58 -7.84
N SER A 336 29.69 -10.60 -8.39
CA SER A 336 29.05 -11.67 -7.60
C SER A 336 30.11 -12.54 -6.90
N LEU A 337 29.83 -12.91 -5.64
CA LEU A 337 30.66 -13.83 -4.85
C LEU A 337 30.21 -15.30 -5.01
N LYS A 338 29.05 -15.53 -5.65
CA LYS A 338 28.53 -16.88 -5.92
C LYS A 338 29.46 -17.65 -6.86
N GLY A 339 29.82 -18.87 -6.47
CA GLY A 339 30.72 -19.74 -7.23
C GLY A 339 32.22 -19.37 -7.18
N ARG A 340 32.61 -18.30 -6.47
CA ARG A 340 34.03 -17.94 -6.31
C ARG A 340 34.70 -18.77 -5.23
N GLN A 341 35.95 -19.15 -5.45
CA GLN A 341 36.77 -19.89 -4.50
C GLN A 341 37.25 -19.00 -3.32
N PRO A 342 37.55 -19.57 -2.14
CA PRO A 342 37.96 -18.80 -0.95
C PRO A 342 39.15 -17.86 -1.19
N HIS A 343 40.14 -18.28 -1.98
CA HIS A 343 41.31 -17.44 -2.30
C HIS A 343 40.92 -16.19 -3.11
N GLN A 344 39.97 -16.32 -4.04
CA GLN A 344 39.46 -15.19 -4.83
C GLN A 344 38.65 -14.23 -3.96
N ARG A 345 37.83 -14.76 -3.04
CA ARG A 345 37.07 -13.95 -2.07
C ARG A 345 38.02 -13.13 -1.19
N LYS A 346 39.09 -13.75 -0.70
CA LYS A 346 40.14 -13.09 0.11
C LYS A 346 40.86 -11.99 -0.66
N ALA A 347 41.14 -12.19 -1.95
CA ALA A 347 41.73 -11.16 -2.80
C ALA A 347 40.78 -9.95 -2.96
N ILE A 348 39.49 -10.20 -3.19
CA ILE A 348 38.47 -9.14 -3.28
C ILE A 348 38.34 -8.41 -1.94
N ALA A 349 38.28 -9.13 -0.82
CA ALA A 349 38.19 -8.55 0.52
C ALA A 349 39.35 -7.59 0.82
N ARG A 350 40.59 -7.98 0.50
CA ARG A 350 41.77 -7.11 0.65
C ARG A 350 41.66 -5.83 -0.19
N SER A 351 41.06 -5.92 -1.36
CA SER A 351 40.89 -4.78 -2.26
C SER A 351 39.78 -3.79 -1.87
N LEU A 352 38.92 -4.11 -0.89
CA LEU A 352 37.74 -3.30 -0.53
C LEU A 352 38.08 -1.85 -0.16
N TYR A 353 39.21 -1.65 0.54
CA TYR A 353 39.68 -0.36 1.01
C TYR A 353 41.07 -0.08 0.44
N GLN A 354 41.14 -0.05 -0.89
CA GLN A 354 42.28 0.51 -1.61
C GLN A 354 41.98 1.97 -1.89
N SER A 355 42.97 2.83 -1.67
CA SER A 355 42.91 4.28 -1.93
C SER A 355 42.60 4.54 -3.41
N THR A 356 41.33 4.51 -3.77
CA THR A 356 40.83 5.18 -4.96
C THR A 356 40.65 6.65 -4.62
N ASN A 357 40.96 7.55 -5.57
CA ASN A 357 40.78 9.01 -5.46
C ASN A 357 39.63 9.40 -4.53
N PRO A 358 39.82 10.39 -3.63
CA PRO A 358 38.76 10.86 -2.72
C PRO A 358 37.48 11.29 -3.44
N ASP A 359 37.54 11.61 -4.74
CA ASP A 359 36.39 11.96 -5.57
C ASP A 359 35.57 10.75 -6.06
N LYS A 360 36.05 9.51 -5.89
CA LYS A 360 35.32 8.30 -6.31
C LYS A 360 34.47 7.75 -5.17
N LYS A 361 33.24 7.34 -5.52
CA LYS A 361 32.32 6.66 -4.60
C LYS A 361 32.99 5.44 -3.95
N PRO A 362 32.76 5.17 -2.66
CA PRO A 362 33.29 3.98 -2.01
C PRO A 362 32.70 2.72 -2.65
N ARG A 363 33.43 1.60 -2.54
CA ARG A 363 32.89 0.29 -2.87
C ARG A 363 31.73 -0.04 -1.94
N VAL A 364 30.72 -0.75 -2.44
CA VAL A 364 29.55 -1.13 -1.65
C VAL A 364 29.49 -2.65 -1.58
N VAL A 365 29.41 -3.19 -0.36
CA VAL A 365 29.25 -4.63 -0.14
C VAL A 365 27.78 -4.93 0.08
N LEU A 366 27.22 -5.85 -0.72
CA LEU A 366 25.86 -6.36 -0.51
C LEU A 366 25.93 -7.47 0.56
N ARG A 367 25.95 -7.05 1.83
CA ARG A 367 25.98 -7.95 2.98
C ARG A 367 24.60 -8.57 3.21
N HIS A 368 24.56 -9.76 3.80
CA HIS A 368 23.29 -10.35 4.24
C HIS A 368 22.62 -9.48 5.31
N VAL A 369 21.29 -9.56 5.38
CA VAL A 369 20.51 -9.00 6.49
C VAL A 369 20.97 -9.65 7.79
N ARG A 370 21.16 -8.85 8.84
CA ARG A 370 21.63 -9.33 10.14
C ARG A 370 20.68 -8.94 11.28
N ASP A 371 20.97 -9.47 12.46
CA ASP A 371 20.29 -9.07 13.69
C ASP A 371 20.30 -7.54 13.86
N GLY A 372 19.13 -6.96 14.12
CA GLY A 372 18.93 -5.53 14.30
C GLY A 372 18.78 -4.69 13.04
N ASP A 373 18.87 -5.26 11.84
CA ASP A 373 18.44 -4.52 10.64
C ASP A 373 16.91 -4.33 10.67
N PRO A 374 16.39 -3.14 10.30
CA PRO A 374 14.95 -2.91 10.26
C PRO A 374 14.33 -3.52 9.00
N LEU A 375 13.21 -4.23 9.15
CA LEU A 375 12.35 -4.67 8.04
C LEU A 375 10.97 -4.05 8.19
N LEU A 376 10.40 -3.56 7.08
CA LEU A 376 9.01 -3.14 7.05
C LEU A 376 8.13 -4.38 6.88
N VAL A 377 7.23 -4.59 7.84
CA VAL A 377 6.37 -5.76 7.95
C VAL A 377 4.94 -5.35 7.62
N ASN A 378 4.30 -6.12 6.76
CA ASN A 378 3.00 -5.85 6.16
C ASN A 378 2.13 -7.11 6.23
N ARG A 379 0.91 -6.98 6.77
CA ARG A 379 -0.16 -7.96 6.53
C ARG A 379 -1.17 -7.41 5.52
N GLN A 380 -1.55 -8.22 4.54
CA GLN A 380 -2.59 -7.87 3.57
C GLN A 380 -3.95 -8.36 4.07
N PRO A 381 -5.04 -7.56 3.96
CA PRO A 381 -5.11 -6.19 3.46
C PRO A 381 -4.63 -5.14 4.48
N THR A 382 -3.91 -4.11 4.01
CA THR A 382 -3.45 -2.99 4.85
C THR A 382 -4.49 -1.87 4.85
N LEU A 383 -5.25 -1.73 5.94
CA LEU A 383 -6.34 -0.75 6.06
C LEU A 383 -5.91 0.57 6.71
N HIS A 384 -4.95 0.50 7.63
CA HIS A 384 -4.48 1.63 8.43
C HIS A 384 -2.95 1.66 8.47
N LYS A 385 -2.38 2.83 8.79
CA LYS A 385 -0.92 3.01 8.85
C LYS A 385 -0.21 1.96 9.73
N PRO A 386 -0.70 1.63 10.95
CA PRO A 386 -0.09 0.57 11.74
C PRO A 386 -0.08 -0.83 11.11
N GLY A 387 -0.86 -1.07 10.06
CA GLY A 387 -0.77 -2.31 9.27
C GLY A 387 0.55 -2.44 8.48
N ILE A 388 1.38 -1.39 8.46
CA ILE A 388 2.78 -1.43 8.04
C ILE A 388 3.67 -0.83 9.15
N MET A 389 4.57 -1.65 9.70
CA MET A 389 5.47 -1.21 10.77
C MET A 389 6.84 -1.86 10.64
N ALA A 390 7.87 -1.17 11.12
CA ALA A 390 9.22 -1.69 11.14
C ALA A 390 9.43 -2.58 12.37
N LEU A 391 9.91 -3.79 12.12
CA LEU A 391 10.37 -4.73 13.13
C LEU A 391 11.86 -5.03 12.89
N PHE A 392 12.60 -5.23 13.97
CA PHE A 392 14.03 -5.50 13.93
C PHE A 392 14.30 -6.98 13.74
N VAL A 393 15.21 -7.32 12.84
CA VAL A 393 15.49 -8.71 12.52
C VAL A 393 16.15 -9.42 13.70
N LYS A 394 15.68 -10.64 13.96
CA LYS A 394 16.41 -11.65 14.72
C LYS A 394 16.55 -12.89 13.85
N VAL A 395 17.76 -13.25 13.45
CA VAL A 395 17.96 -14.42 12.57
C VAL A 395 17.89 -15.70 13.39
N LEU A 396 16.98 -16.59 12.99
CA LEU A 396 16.73 -17.87 13.63
C LEU A 396 17.28 -19.00 12.76
N SER A 397 18.13 -19.86 13.34
CA SER A 397 18.90 -20.85 12.57
C SER A 397 18.09 -22.07 12.14
N LYS A 398 17.10 -22.49 12.92
CA LYS A 398 16.35 -23.74 12.70
C LYS A 398 14.97 -23.53 12.07
N GLU A 399 14.47 -22.31 12.13
CA GLU A 399 13.11 -21.99 11.73
C GLU A 399 12.95 -21.90 10.22
N LYS A 400 11.75 -22.23 9.74
CA LYS A 400 11.36 -22.13 8.32
C LYS A 400 10.29 -21.08 8.06
N THR A 401 9.50 -20.74 9.07
CA THR A 401 8.48 -19.69 9.02
C THR A 401 9.01 -18.41 9.64
N ILE A 402 8.32 -17.30 9.36
CA ILE A 402 8.61 -16.03 10.04
C ILE A 402 8.04 -16.12 11.46
N ARG A 403 8.82 -15.73 12.48
CA ARG A 403 8.37 -15.75 13.88
C ARG A 403 8.00 -14.35 14.35
N MET A 404 6.89 -14.19 15.07
CA MET A 404 6.41 -12.90 15.56
C MET A 404 5.87 -13.01 16.99
N HIS A 405 6.06 -11.96 17.78
CA HIS A 405 5.51 -11.85 19.13
C HIS A 405 4.01 -11.50 19.13
N TYR A 406 3.25 -12.06 20.08
CA TYR A 406 1.79 -11.89 20.22
C TYR A 406 1.33 -10.43 20.36
N ALA A 407 2.16 -9.58 20.95
CA ALA A 407 1.86 -8.17 21.16
C ALA A 407 1.53 -7.39 19.87
N ASN A 408 1.95 -7.90 18.71
CA ASN A 408 1.71 -7.27 17.41
C ASN A 408 0.46 -7.81 16.69
N CYS A 409 -0.18 -8.87 17.20
CA CYS A 409 -1.34 -9.51 16.56
C CYS A 409 -2.50 -8.55 16.34
N ASN A 410 -2.86 -7.75 17.35
CA ASN A 410 -3.94 -6.77 17.22
C ASN A 410 -3.64 -5.72 16.13
N THR A 411 -2.38 -5.28 16.02
CA THR A 411 -1.97 -4.26 15.06
C THR A 411 -2.13 -4.74 13.61
N PHE A 412 -1.71 -5.98 13.35
CA PHE A 412 -1.84 -6.62 12.03
C PHE A 412 -3.19 -7.32 11.81
N ASN A 413 -4.02 -7.40 12.85
CA ASN A 413 -5.24 -8.21 12.90
C ASN A 413 -4.99 -9.69 12.54
N ALA A 414 -3.92 -10.28 13.10
CA ALA A 414 -3.42 -11.61 12.78
C ALA A 414 -3.69 -12.63 13.91
N ASP A 415 -3.97 -13.88 13.55
CA ASP A 415 -4.39 -14.96 14.48
C ASP A 415 -3.58 -16.27 14.38
N PHE A 416 -2.53 -16.30 13.57
CA PHE A 416 -1.59 -17.44 13.41
C PHE A 416 -2.23 -18.75 12.89
N ASP A 417 -3.31 -18.67 12.11
CA ASP A 417 -4.00 -19.84 11.52
C ASP A 417 -3.44 -20.30 10.14
N GLY A 418 -2.41 -19.62 9.64
CA GLY A 418 -1.94 -19.76 8.26
C GLY A 418 -1.68 -18.42 7.56
N ASP A 419 -1.99 -17.32 8.24
CA ASP A 419 -1.67 -15.95 7.83
C ASP A 419 -0.27 -15.76 7.22
N GLU A 420 -0.21 -15.08 6.08
CA GLU A 420 1.03 -14.67 5.41
C GLU A 420 1.34 -13.19 5.64
N ILE A 421 2.62 -12.89 5.89
CA ILE A 421 3.11 -11.52 6.04
C ILE A 421 4.22 -11.24 5.01
N ASN A 422 4.21 -10.03 4.48
CA ASN A 422 5.26 -9.51 3.61
C ASN A 422 6.32 -8.79 4.44
N LEU A 423 7.59 -9.04 4.11
CA LEU A 423 8.74 -8.34 4.63
C LEU A 423 9.36 -7.53 3.50
N HIS A 424 9.66 -6.25 3.75
CA HIS A 424 10.37 -5.39 2.82
C HIS A 424 11.65 -4.89 3.48
N CYS A 425 12.78 -5.07 2.81
CA CYS A 425 14.09 -4.68 3.32
C CYS A 425 14.50 -3.30 2.78
N PRO A 426 14.50 -2.24 3.61
CA PRO A 426 14.95 -0.91 3.19
C PRO A 426 16.42 -0.94 2.78
N GLN A 427 16.74 -0.39 1.61
CA GLN A 427 18.08 -0.46 1.03
C GLN A 427 18.93 0.77 1.40
N ASP A 428 18.33 1.96 1.38
CA ASP A 428 19.04 3.21 1.65
C ASP A 428 19.10 3.53 3.15
N SER A 429 20.13 4.28 3.56
CA SER A 429 20.28 4.76 4.94
C SER A 429 19.10 5.62 5.40
N ASN A 430 18.56 6.46 4.52
CA ASN A 430 17.41 7.32 4.82
C ASN A 430 16.16 6.47 5.11
N ALA A 431 15.88 5.48 4.25
CA ALA A 431 14.75 4.57 4.45
C ALA A 431 14.91 3.72 5.72
N ARG A 432 16.14 3.31 6.05
CA ARG A 432 16.44 2.64 7.34
C ARG A 432 16.20 3.57 8.52
N ALA A 433 16.62 4.84 8.45
CA ALA A 433 16.38 5.82 9.50
C ALA A 433 14.88 6.06 9.71
N GLU A 434 14.10 6.25 8.64
CA GLU A 434 12.64 6.37 8.72
C GLU A 434 11.99 5.12 9.33
N ALA A 435 12.46 3.93 8.95
CA ALA A 435 11.98 2.68 9.54
C ALA A 435 12.24 2.62 11.06
N ILE A 436 13.42 3.03 11.51
CA ILE A 436 13.84 2.99 12.92
C ILE A 436 13.08 4.04 13.76
N TYR A 437 13.03 5.28 13.30
CA TYR A 437 12.57 6.41 14.12
C TYR A 437 11.09 6.77 13.91
N ILE A 438 10.50 6.45 12.75
CA ILE A 438 9.12 6.85 12.42
C ILE A 438 8.19 5.65 12.35
N ALA A 439 8.59 4.60 11.62
CA ALA A 439 7.71 3.46 11.35
C ALA A 439 7.86 2.30 12.34
N SER A 440 8.75 2.38 13.33
CA SER A 440 9.00 1.26 14.24
C SER A 440 7.82 0.95 15.14
N ALA A 441 7.71 -0.34 15.49
CA ALA A 441 6.65 -0.89 16.33
C ALA A 441 6.45 -0.11 17.64
N ASP A 442 7.54 0.37 18.24
CA ASP A 442 7.52 1.05 19.53
C ASP A 442 6.92 2.46 19.42
N HIS A 443 7.15 3.17 18.31
CA HIS A 443 6.52 4.46 18.03
C HIS A 443 5.07 4.33 17.56
N GLN A 444 4.65 3.14 17.14
CA GLN A 444 3.28 2.81 16.73
C GLN A 444 2.49 2.09 17.84
N TYR A 445 2.73 2.46 19.09
CA TYR A 445 1.99 1.93 20.24
C TYR A 445 0.53 2.41 20.25
N LEU A 446 0.29 3.68 19.93
CA LEU A 446 -1.04 4.31 19.92
C LEU A 446 -1.66 4.33 18.52
N GLY A 447 -2.95 4.04 18.43
CA GLY A 447 -3.71 4.15 17.18
C GLY A 447 -4.07 5.60 16.85
N PRO A 448 -3.87 6.07 15.60
CA PRO A 448 -4.09 7.47 15.24
C PRO A 448 -5.56 7.90 15.32
N THR A 449 -6.52 6.97 15.23
CA THR A 449 -7.96 7.27 15.23
C THR A 449 -8.49 7.76 16.58
N SER A 450 -8.00 7.18 17.68
CA SER A 450 -8.55 7.44 19.02
C SER A 450 -7.48 7.62 20.10
N GLY A 451 -6.20 7.55 19.75
CA GLY A 451 -5.09 7.58 20.70
C GLY A 451 -5.06 6.38 21.65
N LYS A 452 -5.84 5.32 21.39
CA LYS A 452 -5.86 4.12 22.23
C LYS A 452 -4.67 3.20 21.91
N PRO A 453 -4.08 2.51 22.90
CA PRO A 453 -3.07 1.49 22.67
C PRO A 453 -3.53 0.37 21.74
N LEU A 454 -2.68 -0.03 20.80
CA LEU A 454 -2.89 -1.16 19.89
C LEU A 454 -2.14 -2.42 20.34
N ARG A 455 -0.94 -2.23 20.91
CA ARG A 455 -0.05 -3.32 21.33
C ARG A 455 -0.26 -3.64 22.81
N GLY A 456 -0.21 -4.92 23.17
CA GLY A 456 -0.34 -5.37 24.55
C GLY A 456 -0.29 -6.89 24.64
N LEU A 457 -0.10 -7.42 25.85
CA LEU A 457 -0.10 -8.88 26.06
C LEU A 457 -1.54 -9.42 26.06
N ILE A 458 -1.68 -10.68 25.67
CA ILE A 458 -2.98 -11.34 25.46
C ILE A 458 -2.99 -12.75 26.06
N GLN A 459 -4.18 -13.34 26.19
CA GLN A 459 -4.40 -14.76 26.55
C GLN A 459 -3.61 -15.21 27.79
N ASP A 460 -2.68 -16.14 27.63
CA ASP A 460 -1.91 -16.79 28.69
C ASP A 460 -1.15 -15.82 29.58
N HIS A 461 -0.68 -14.69 29.02
CA HIS A 461 -0.04 -13.64 29.81
C HIS A 461 -1.02 -12.99 30.78
N VAL A 462 -2.28 -12.81 30.38
CA VAL A 462 -3.32 -12.25 31.26
C VAL A 462 -3.60 -13.19 32.42
N VAL A 463 -3.73 -14.48 32.13
CA VAL A 463 -3.96 -15.52 33.15
C VAL A 463 -2.78 -15.56 34.14
N SER A 464 -1.57 -15.62 33.61
CA SER A 464 -0.34 -15.62 34.41
C SER A 464 -0.21 -14.37 35.26
N GLY A 465 -0.60 -13.20 34.74
CA GLY A 465 -0.57 -11.93 35.46
C GLY A 465 -1.45 -11.97 36.70
N VAL A 466 -2.69 -12.47 36.57
CA VAL A 466 -3.63 -12.59 37.68
C VAL A 466 -3.11 -13.56 38.75
N PHE A 467 -2.65 -14.75 38.35
CA PHE A 467 -2.15 -15.74 39.32
C PHE A 467 -0.84 -15.32 40.00
N LEU A 468 0.10 -14.74 39.24
CA LEU A 468 1.35 -14.24 39.79
C LEU A 468 1.10 -13.14 40.82
N THR A 469 0.18 -12.22 40.53
CA THR A 469 -0.09 -11.05 41.39
C THR A 469 -1.16 -11.29 42.45
N ALA A 470 -1.74 -12.49 42.54
CA ALA A 470 -2.69 -12.86 43.58
C ALA A 470 -2.07 -12.75 45.00
N ARG A 471 -2.89 -12.42 46.00
CA ARG A 471 -2.47 -12.25 47.40
C ARG A 471 -1.78 -13.48 47.99
N ASP A 472 -2.33 -14.65 47.71
CA ASP A 472 -1.91 -15.92 48.32
C ASP A 472 -0.70 -16.54 47.62
N HIS A 473 -0.12 -15.84 46.63
CA HIS A 473 1.00 -16.35 45.86
C HIS A 473 2.35 -15.93 46.47
N PHE A 474 3.02 -16.91 47.09
CA PHE A 474 4.34 -16.77 47.70
C PHE A 474 5.40 -17.58 46.93
N MET A 475 6.58 -17.00 46.79
CA MET A 475 7.71 -17.59 46.07
C MET A 475 8.99 -17.58 46.90
N THR A 476 9.87 -18.52 46.58
CA THR A 476 11.21 -18.61 47.12
C THR A 476 12.16 -17.62 46.43
N LYS A 477 13.30 -17.32 47.08
CA LYS A 477 14.32 -16.42 46.53
C LYS A 477 14.78 -16.84 45.12
N THR A 478 14.96 -18.14 44.89
CA THR A 478 15.49 -18.68 43.64
C THR A 478 14.51 -18.48 42.49
N GLU A 479 13.22 -18.71 42.73
CA GLU A 479 12.16 -18.49 41.74
C GLU A 479 12.08 -17.01 41.34
N VAL A 480 12.08 -16.11 42.33
CA VAL A 480 12.07 -14.66 42.07
C VAL A 480 13.29 -14.24 41.25
N GLN A 481 14.50 -14.69 41.61
CA GLN A 481 15.71 -14.34 40.88
C GLN A 481 15.66 -14.82 39.42
N ASN A 482 15.14 -16.02 39.17
CA ASN A 482 14.99 -16.55 37.82
C ASN A 482 13.97 -15.76 36.98
N LEU A 483 12.81 -15.42 37.55
CA LEU A 483 11.78 -14.63 36.89
C LEU A 483 12.31 -13.24 36.50
N ILE A 484 12.94 -12.54 37.45
CA ILE A 484 13.47 -11.19 37.23
C ILE A 484 14.62 -11.18 36.24
N TYR A 485 15.55 -12.13 36.34
CA TYR A 485 16.66 -12.23 35.39
C TYR A 485 16.16 -12.45 33.96
N THR A 486 15.14 -13.30 33.79
CA THR A 486 14.51 -13.57 32.49
C THR A 486 13.79 -12.34 31.95
N ALA A 487 13.07 -11.60 32.81
CA ALA A 487 12.39 -10.36 32.45
C ALA A 487 13.36 -9.27 31.99
N MET A 488 14.47 -9.09 32.72
CA MET A 488 15.48 -8.06 32.47
C MET A 488 16.48 -8.45 31.36
N ARG A 489 16.45 -9.68 30.86
CA ARG A 489 17.40 -10.18 29.87
C ARG A 489 17.50 -9.30 28.62
N ALA A 490 16.36 -8.83 28.10
CA ALA A 490 16.32 -7.93 26.93
C ALA A 490 17.08 -6.62 27.21
N ALA A 491 16.90 -6.06 28.41
CA ALA A 491 17.58 -4.84 28.81
C ALA A 491 19.09 -5.06 29.05
N ILE A 492 19.49 -6.20 29.62
CA ILE A 492 20.89 -6.49 30.00
C ILE A 492 21.75 -6.92 28.81
N GLU A 493 21.24 -7.80 27.94
CA GLU A 493 21.99 -8.27 26.77
C GLU A 493 22.11 -7.18 25.68
N GLY A 494 21.30 -6.12 25.82
CA GLY A 494 21.26 -4.98 24.93
C GLY A 494 20.67 -5.32 23.56
N ASP A 495 20.19 -4.27 22.91
CA ASP A 495 19.82 -4.26 21.51
C ASP A 495 21.03 -4.75 20.70
N THR A 496 21.03 -5.99 20.18
CA THR A 496 22.11 -6.49 19.30
C THR A 496 22.17 -5.76 17.95
N SER A 497 21.45 -4.64 17.82
CA SER A 497 21.37 -3.75 16.66
C SER A 497 22.58 -2.83 16.50
N ASP A 498 23.51 -2.80 17.46
CA ASP A 498 24.77 -2.08 17.29
C ASP A 498 25.68 -2.70 16.23
N ILE A 499 25.96 -1.86 15.24
CA ILE A 499 26.89 -2.04 14.14
C ILE A 499 28.30 -2.26 14.69
N GLY A 500 28.74 -3.51 14.92
CA GLY A 500 30.18 -3.74 15.09
C GLY A 500 30.73 -5.00 15.74
N SER A 501 29.94 -5.92 16.30
CA SER A 501 30.52 -7.07 17.03
C SER A 501 30.05 -8.42 16.50
N VAL A 502 30.68 -8.91 15.43
CA VAL A 502 30.75 -10.36 15.21
C VAL A 502 31.74 -10.92 16.22
N LYS A 503 31.24 -11.71 17.17
CA LYS A 503 32.06 -12.58 18.02
C LYS A 503 32.73 -13.63 17.12
N SER A 504 33.93 -13.33 16.61
CA SER A 504 34.82 -14.35 16.07
C SER A 504 35.22 -15.28 17.22
N ARG A 505 34.78 -16.55 17.14
CA ARG A 505 35.20 -17.64 18.03
C ARG A 505 36.72 -17.59 18.22
N GLY A 506 37.18 -17.36 19.45
CA GLY A 506 38.57 -17.69 19.84
C GLY A 506 39.42 -16.60 20.49
N LEU A 507 38.95 -15.37 20.68
CA LEU A 507 39.70 -14.37 21.46
C LEU A 507 38.76 -13.60 22.37
N VAL A 508 38.90 -13.79 23.69
CA VAL A 508 38.19 -13.03 24.73
C VAL A 508 38.83 -11.63 24.78
N THR A 509 38.54 -10.79 23.80
CA THR A 509 38.73 -9.35 23.93
C THR A 509 37.45 -8.78 24.52
N LYS A 510 37.55 -8.36 25.79
CA LYS A 510 36.63 -7.56 26.61
C LYS A 510 35.24 -7.38 25.98
N VAL A 511 34.22 -7.99 26.60
CA VAL A 511 32.81 -7.68 26.36
C VAL A 511 32.63 -6.17 26.52
N SER A 512 32.66 -5.43 25.41
CA SER A 512 32.15 -4.08 25.39
C SER A 512 30.66 -4.21 25.66
N THR A 513 30.21 -3.67 26.78
CA THR A 513 28.80 -3.47 27.09
C THR A 513 28.07 -2.96 25.86
N PRO A 514 26.90 -3.54 25.49
CA PRO A 514 26.05 -3.00 24.43
C PRO A 514 25.83 -1.50 24.66
N ALA A 515 25.76 -0.66 23.60
CA ALA A 515 25.56 0.77 23.81
C ALA A 515 24.25 1.01 24.57
N GLY A 516 24.35 1.72 25.70
CA GLY A 516 23.20 2.03 26.56
C GLY A 516 23.04 1.16 27.81
N VAL A 517 23.82 0.08 28.01
CA VAL A 517 23.84 -0.63 29.30
C VAL A 517 24.93 -0.04 30.19
N PRO A 518 24.61 0.52 31.38
CA PRO A 518 25.61 1.00 32.31
C PRO A 518 26.55 -0.15 32.71
N LYS A 519 27.87 0.10 32.67
CA LYS A 519 28.91 -0.90 33.00
C LYS A 519 28.75 -1.54 34.39
N ASP A 520 28.02 -0.87 35.29
CA ASP A 520 27.76 -1.31 36.67
C ASP A 520 26.27 -1.58 36.96
N PHE A 521 25.43 -1.83 35.95
CA PHE A 521 24.01 -2.10 36.19
C PHE A 521 23.81 -3.38 37.01
N ARG A 522 23.20 -3.24 38.18
CA ARG A 522 22.78 -4.35 39.05
C ARG A 522 21.28 -4.30 39.24
N ILE A 523 20.65 -5.47 39.08
CA ILE A 523 19.23 -5.69 39.40
C ILE A 523 19.01 -5.35 40.87
N VAL A 524 18.02 -4.50 41.13
CA VAL A 524 17.65 -4.09 42.49
C VAL A 524 16.75 -5.17 43.05
N MET A 525 17.07 -5.72 44.23
CA MET A 525 16.24 -6.72 44.89
C MET A 525 15.65 -6.14 46.16
N GLU A 526 14.37 -6.41 46.41
CA GLU A 526 13.67 -6.04 47.64
C GLU A 526 13.83 -7.12 48.73
N PRO A 527 13.78 -6.73 50.03
CA PRO A 527 13.77 -7.71 51.12
C PRO A 527 12.49 -8.58 51.07
N PRO A 528 12.56 -9.82 51.60
CA PRO A 528 11.39 -10.69 51.65
C PRO A 528 10.31 -10.11 52.55
N ILE A 529 9.04 -10.22 52.13
CA ILE A 529 7.91 -9.76 52.96
C ILE A 529 7.69 -10.67 54.17
N VAL A 530 7.86 -11.98 54.00
CA VAL A 530 7.82 -12.96 55.10
C VAL A 530 9.26 -13.32 55.45
N VAL A 531 9.70 -12.99 56.66
CA VAL A 531 11.07 -13.29 57.12
C VAL A 531 11.17 -14.62 57.88
N LYS A 532 10.11 -14.96 58.64
CA LYS A 532 9.98 -16.20 59.42
C LYS A 532 8.60 -16.82 59.15
N PRO A 533 8.45 -18.16 59.14
CA PRO A 533 9.47 -19.19 59.39
C PRO A 533 10.44 -19.39 58.22
N GLN A 534 10.04 -19.05 56.99
CA GLN A 534 10.87 -19.10 55.78
C GLN A 534 10.85 -17.74 55.08
N LYS A 535 11.97 -17.37 54.43
CA LYS A 535 12.07 -16.15 53.62
C LYS A 535 11.27 -16.31 52.33
N LEU A 536 10.14 -15.62 52.23
CA LEU A 536 9.25 -15.65 51.06
C LEU A 536 8.99 -14.24 50.54
N TRP A 537 8.80 -14.16 49.22
CA TRP A 537 8.41 -12.97 48.49
C TRP A 537 7.02 -13.16 47.88
N THR A 538 6.26 -12.09 47.73
CA THR A 538 4.98 -12.15 46.99
C THR A 538 5.20 -11.87 45.51
N GLY A 539 4.26 -12.29 44.65
CA GLY A 539 4.37 -11.94 43.24
C GLY A 539 4.18 -10.45 42.93
N LYS A 540 3.45 -9.71 43.77
CA LYS A 540 3.43 -8.23 43.71
C LYS A 540 4.82 -7.62 43.92
N GLN A 541 5.64 -8.19 44.80
CA GLN A 541 7.04 -7.78 44.97
C GLN A 541 7.89 -8.09 43.73
N VAL A 542 7.62 -9.18 43.01
CA VAL A 542 8.33 -9.50 41.75
C VAL A 542 8.08 -8.41 40.70
N ILE A 543 6.83 -7.99 40.52
CA ILE A 543 6.52 -6.86 39.63
C ILE A 543 7.25 -5.59 40.07
N THR A 544 7.23 -5.28 41.36
CA THR A 544 7.90 -4.11 41.94
C THR A 544 9.40 -4.11 41.64
N ILE A 545 10.08 -5.24 41.89
CA ILE A 545 11.50 -5.44 41.61
C ILE A 545 11.80 -5.23 40.13
N PHE A 546 10.97 -5.79 39.26
CA PHE A 546 11.11 -5.64 37.81
C PHE A 546 10.94 -4.18 37.37
N LEU A 547 9.89 -3.49 37.82
CA LEU A 547 9.63 -2.10 37.48
C LEU A 547 10.74 -1.17 37.98
N LYS A 548 11.18 -1.32 39.24
CA LYS A 548 12.32 -0.54 39.79
C LYS A 548 13.59 -0.75 38.98
N SER A 549 13.88 -2.00 38.63
CA SER A 549 15.05 -2.34 37.81
C SER A 549 14.95 -1.76 36.40
N LEU A 550 13.77 -1.78 35.78
CA LEU A 550 13.54 -1.23 34.45
C LEU A 550 13.60 0.30 34.43
N ILE A 551 13.03 0.99 35.42
CA ILE A 551 13.15 2.45 35.53
C ILE A 551 14.60 2.85 35.70
N LYS A 552 15.35 2.18 36.60
CA LYS A 552 16.77 2.44 36.77
C LYS A 552 17.54 2.26 35.46
N PHE A 553 17.18 1.25 34.67
CA PHE A 553 17.75 1.05 33.35
C PHE A 553 17.40 2.20 32.38
N ALA A 554 16.13 2.62 32.34
CA ALA A 554 15.64 3.68 31.46
C ALA A 554 16.22 5.07 31.81
N THR A 555 16.39 5.39 33.10
CA THR A 555 16.94 6.66 33.58
C THR A 555 18.43 6.80 33.33
N HIS A 556 19.19 5.71 33.25
CA HIS A 556 20.59 5.77 32.82
C HIS A 556 20.77 5.96 31.30
N SER A 557 19.73 5.71 30.50
CA SER A 557 19.76 5.76 29.04
C SER A 557 19.30 7.12 28.48
N THR A 558 18.73 7.99 29.32
CA THR A 558 18.20 9.31 28.92
C THR A 558 18.77 10.40 29.82
N ASP A 559 19.26 11.51 29.25
CA ASP A 559 19.76 12.72 29.96
C ASP A 559 18.69 13.44 30.80
N LYS A 560 17.53 12.81 30.96
CA LYS A 560 16.34 13.33 31.61
C LYS A 560 16.14 12.59 32.92
N ALA A 561 16.60 13.19 34.00
CA ALA A 561 16.22 12.83 35.37
C ALA A 561 14.70 13.01 35.55
N ILE A 562 13.87 12.01 35.24
CA ILE A 562 12.41 12.23 35.26
C ILE A 562 11.63 11.32 36.21
N VAL A 563 12.12 10.13 36.60
CA VAL A 563 11.29 9.24 37.43
C VAL A 563 12.11 8.51 38.50
N ASN A 564 12.11 9.04 39.74
CA ASN A 564 12.56 8.30 40.93
C ASN A 564 11.47 7.33 41.47
N GLY A 565 10.29 7.35 40.85
CA GLY A 565 9.13 6.52 41.17
C GLY A 565 7.91 7.05 40.43
N PHE A 566 6.90 6.22 40.22
CA PHE A 566 5.61 6.67 39.69
C PHE A 566 4.44 6.13 40.51
N ASN A 567 3.36 6.90 40.51
CA ASN A 567 2.11 6.56 41.16
C ASN A 567 1.06 6.22 40.11
N HIS A 568 0.30 5.16 40.35
CA HIS A 568 -0.77 4.73 39.46
C HIS A 568 -1.94 4.21 40.28
N HIS A 569 -3.14 4.67 39.95
CA HIS A 569 -4.39 4.16 40.48
C HIS A 569 -5.28 3.75 39.33
N ALA A 570 -5.59 2.45 39.25
CA ALA A 570 -6.42 1.87 38.21
C ALA A 570 -7.32 0.78 38.78
N LYS A 571 -8.20 0.24 37.93
CA LYS A 571 -9.15 -0.80 38.29
C LYS A 571 -8.93 -2.02 37.40
N ALA A 572 -8.76 -3.18 38.01
CA ALA A 572 -8.75 -4.46 37.31
C ALA A 572 -10.16 -4.82 36.82
N LYS A 573 -10.23 -5.59 35.72
CA LYS A 573 -11.48 -6.15 35.22
C LYS A 573 -12.01 -7.28 36.09
N THR A 574 -11.11 -8.00 36.77
CA THR A 574 -11.50 -9.05 37.71
C THR A 574 -12.26 -8.43 38.90
N PRO A 575 -13.54 -8.81 39.12
CA PRO A 575 -14.30 -8.32 40.27
C PRO A 575 -13.65 -8.67 41.60
N GLY A 576 -13.66 -7.72 42.55
CA GLY A 576 -13.15 -7.96 43.92
C GLY A 576 -13.96 -9.01 44.67
N ASP A 577 -15.24 -9.13 44.34
CA ASP A 577 -16.17 -10.10 44.92
C ASP A 577 -15.71 -11.56 44.72
N LEU A 578 -14.95 -11.85 43.65
CA LEU A 578 -14.40 -13.18 43.39
C LEU A 578 -13.30 -13.60 44.37
N TRP A 579 -12.69 -12.64 45.08
CA TRP A 579 -11.57 -12.86 46.00
C TRP A 579 -12.02 -12.93 47.47
N GLY A 580 -13.26 -13.39 47.71
CA GLY A 580 -13.86 -13.38 49.05
C GLY A 580 -14.58 -12.07 49.41
N GLY A 581 -14.69 -11.13 48.46
CA GLY A 581 -15.39 -9.86 48.70
C GLY A 581 -16.89 -9.99 48.97
N VAL A 582 -17.52 -11.10 48.54
CA VAL A 582 -18.92 -11.40 48.88
C VAL A 582 -19.11 -11.73 50.37
N SER A 583 -18.13 -12.38 51.00
CA SER A 583 -18.19 -12.76 52.42
C SER A 583 -17.63 -11.67 53.34
N ASP A 584 -16.54 -11.02 52.94
CA ASP A 584 -15.74 -10.17 53.84
C ASP A 584 -15.84 -8.67 53.48
N GLY A 585 -16.51 -8.32 52.38
CA GLY A 585 -16.62 -6.95 51.86
C GLY A 585 -15.33 -6.41 51.24
N ASN A 586 -14.23 -7.17 51.28
CA ASN A 586 -12.92 -6.75 50.80
C ASN A 586 -12.84 -6.78 49.27
N LYS A 587 -12.55 -5.62 48.65
CA LYS A 587 -12.39 -5.46 47.19
C LYS A 587 -10.99 -4.97 46.80
N GLU A 588 -10.00 -5.12 47.68
CA GLU A 588 -8.62 -4.67 47.49
C GLU A 588 -8.00 -5.22 46.18
N GLU A 589 -8.23 -6.49 45.84
CA GLU A 589 -7.65 -7.09 44.62
C GLU A 589 -8.24 -6.52 43.31
N GLN A 590 -9.34 -5.78 43.37
CA GLN A 590 -9.90 -5.08 42.21
C GLN A 590 -9.22 -3.73 41.94
N MET A 591 -8.69 -3.07 42.98
CA MET A 591 -8.05 -1.77 42.85
C MET A 591 -6.55 -1.95 42.69
N VAL A 592 -6.00 -1.50 41.58
CA VAL A 592 -4.56 -1.56 41.30
C VAL A 592 -3.93 -0.25 41.73
N THR A 593 -3.20 -0.26 42.83
CA THR A 593 -2.46 0.90 43.32
C THR A 593 -0.96 0.62 43.30
N ILE A 594 -0.25 1.44 42.54
CA ILE A 594 1.22 1.52 42.55
C ILE A 594 1.59 2.85 43.20
N ARG A 595 2.44 2.82 44.23
CA ARG A 595 3.02 4.04 44.80
C ARG A 595 4.54 3.96 44.81
N ASP A 596 5.20 5.01 44.34
CA ASP A 596 6.66 5.07 44.21
C ASP A 596 7.24 3.81 43.53
N THR A 597 6.56 3.34 42.47
CA THR A 597 6.91 2.13 41.70
C THR A 597 6.72 0.79 42.46
N GLU A 598 6.12 0.81 43.64
CA GLU A 598 5.73 -0.40 44.39
C GLU A 598 4.28 -0.77 44.13
N LEU A 599 4.03 -2.01 43.69
CA LEU A 599 2.68 -2.55 43.56
C LEU A 599 2.18 -3.00 44.93
N ILE A 600 1.27 -2.21 45.50
CA ILE A 600 0.77 -2.39 46.87
C ILE A 600 -0.45 -3.32 46.89
N GLU A 601 -1.43 -3.04 46.03
CA GLU A 601 -2.71 -3.76 45.97
C GLU A 601 -3.14 -3.99 44.51
N GLY A 602 -4.00 -4.98 44.31
CA GLY A 602 -4.61 -5.29 43.02
C GLY A 602 -3.89 -6.36 42.21
N VAL A 603 -4.66 -7.13 41.44
CA VAL A 603 -4.14 -8.04 40.44
C VAL A 603 -3.89 -7.34 39.11
N LEU A 604 -2.81 -7.71 38.43
CA LEU A 604 -2.52 -7.23 37.08
C LEU A 604 -3.17 -8.14 36.04
N ASP A 605 -4.10 -7.56 35.28
CA ASP A 605 -4.88 -8.24 34.27
C ASP A 605 -4.76 -7.55 32.90
N LYS A 606 -5.71 -7.85 32.00
CA LYS A 606 -5.80 -7.23 30.67
C LYS A 606 -5.90 -5.70 30.74
N ALA A 607 -6.45 -5.09 31.79
CA ALA A 607 -6.50 -3.64 31.91
C ALA A 607 -5.13 -2.99 32.20
N SER A 608 -4.20 -3.76 32.76
CA SER A 608 -2.87 -3.26 33.15
C SER A 608 -1.88 -3.27 31.99
N PHE A 609 -1.70 -4.42 31.33
CA PHE A 609 -0.67 -4.60 30.29
C PHE A 609 -1.21 -5.06 28.94
N GLY A 610 -2.54 -5.11 28.79
CA GLY A 610 -3.19 -5.33 27.50
C GLY A 610 -3.26 -4.04 26.67
N ALA A 611 -3.90 -4.13 25.50
CA ALA A 611 -4.19 -2.99 24.63
C ALA A 611 -5.35 -2.15 25.21
N THR A 612 -5.13 -1.54 26.38
CA THR A 612 -6.12 -0.77 27.13
C THR A 612 -5.58 0.61 27.47
N ALA A 613 -6.41 1.63 27.24
CA ALA A 613 -6.07 2.99 27.63
C ALA A 613 -5.95 3.10 29.16
N ASN A 614 -5.02 3.95 29.59
CA ASN A 614 -4.73 4.26 31.00
C ASN A 614 -4.30 3.06 31.85
N GLY A 615 -3.86 1.97 31.24
CA GLY A 615 -3.19 0.87 31.94
C GLY A 615 -1.74 1.21 32.30
N LEU A 616 -1.10 0.30 33.04
CA LEU A 616 0.31 0.38 33.42
C LEU A 616 1.24 0.60 32.21
N THR A 617 1.05 -0.14 31.12
CA THR A 617 1.89 0.00 29.92
C THR A 617 1.69 1.34 29.21
N HIS A 618 0.48 1.89 29.22
CA HIS A 618 0.18 3.20 28.66
C HIS A 618 0.81 4.32 29.50
N LEU A 619 0.69 4.23 30.83
CA LEU A 619 1.37 5.17 31.73
C LEU A 619 2.89 5.13 31.53
N PHE A 620 3.45 3.93 31.42
CA PHE A 620 4.89 3.77 31.23
C PHE A 620 5.36 4.32 29.88
N TYR A 621 4.55 4.19 28.84
CA TYR A 621 4.79 4.83 27.53
C TYR A 621 4.86 6.36 27.66
N GLU A 622 3.95 6.97 28.41
CA GLU A 622 3.91 8.42 28.59
C GLU A 622 5.09 8.93 29.44
N LEU A 623 5.43 8.22 30.52
CA LEU A 623 6.48 8.64 31.45
C LEU A 623 7.90 8.36 30.95
N CYS A 624 8.13 7.17 30.40
CA CYS A 624 9.47 6.66 30.06
C CYS A 624 9.72 6.57 28.55
N GLY A 625 8.69 6.82 27.72
CA GLY A 625 8.78 6.80 26.27
C GLY A 625 8.57 5.43 25.63
N PRO A 626 8.57 5.38 24.27
CA PRO A 626 8.17 4.21 23.49
C PRO A 626 9.09 3.00 23.69
N LYS A 627 10.41 3.21 23.70
CA LYS A 627 11.40 2.13 23.83
C LYS A 627 11.29 1.44 25.19
N ALA A 628 11.10 2.21 26.26
CA ALA A 628 10.94 1.67 27.61
C ALA A 628 9.63 0.87 27.75
N ALA A 629 8.53 1.33 27.13
CA ALA A 629 7.27 0.58 27.09
C ALA A 629 7.39 -0.74 26.29
N GLY A 630 8.12 -0.74 25.17
CA GLY A 630 8.42 -1.97 24.42
C GLY A 630 9.22 -2.99 25.25
N LEU A 631 10.20 -2.52 26.03
CA LEU A 631 10.97 -3.34 26.97
C LEU A 631 10.11 -3.85 28.13
N LEU A 632 9.21 -3.01 28.67
CA LEU A 632 8.24 -3.42 29.70
C LEU A 632 7.38 -4.58 29.21
N LEU A 633 6.77 -4.45 28.02
CA LEU A 633 5.95 -5.51 27.42
C LEU A 633 6.76 -6.79 27.16
N THR A 634 7.99 -6.65 26.68
CA THR A 634 8.88 -7.79 26.44
C THR A 634 9.24 -8.51 27.74
N GLY A 635 9.63 -7.76 28.78
CA GLY A 635 10.01 -8.31 30.07
C GLY A 635 8.83 -8.99 30.77
N LEU A 636 7.66 -8.35 30.77
CA LEU A 636 6.42 -8.96 31.26
C LEU A 636 6.08 -10.23 30.47
N GLY A 637 6.13 -10.19 29.13
CA GLY A 637 5.84 -11.36 28.30
C GLY A 637 6.71 -12.56 28.63
N ARG A 638 8.03 -12.37 28.73
CA ARG A 638 8.98 -13.44 29.08
C ARG A 638 8.80 -13.94 30.52
N MET A 639 8.62 -13.04 31.48
CA MET A 639 8.42 -13.38 32.89
C MET A 639 7.15 -14.20 33.08
N LEU A 640 6.04 -13.75 32.50
CA LEU A 640 4.74 -14.40 32.62
C LEU A 640 4.73 -15.76 31.91
N THR A 641 5.43 -15.88 30.78
CA THR A 641 5.62 -17.19 30.12
C THR A 641 6.47 -18.14 30.96
N LEU A 642 7.57 -17.67 31.56
CA LEU A 642 8.37 -18.53 32.45
C LEU A 642 7.58 -18.95 33.69
N TYR A 643 6.81 -18.03 34.28
CA TYR A 643 5.92 -18.34 35.39
C TYR A 643 4.94 -19.46 35.01
N LEU A 644 4.30 -19.35 33.84
CA LEU A 644 3.38 -20.37 33.36
C LEU A 644 4.05 -21.72 33.10
N GLN A 645 5.31 -21.71 32.63
CA GLN A 645 6.09 -22.95 32.44
C GLN A 645 6.41 -23.66 33.76
N LEU A 646 6.55 -22.91 34.86
CA LEU A 646 6.84 -23.45 36.19
C LEU A 646 5.58 -23.97 36.90
N HIS A 647 4.46 -23.24 36.81
CA HIS A 647 3.25 -23.55 37.56
C HIS A 647 2.18 -24.30 36.76
N GLY A 648 2.20 -24.18 35.43
CA GLY A 648 1.16 -24.72 34.55
C GLY A 648 -0.17 -23.97 34.67
N PHE A 649 -1.04 -24.18 33.68
CA PHE A 649 -2.43 -23.76 33.72
C PHE A 649 -3.25 -24.73 32.87
N THR A 650 -4.46 -25.05 33.31
CA THR A 650 -5.36 -25.95 32.60
C THR A 650 -6.81 -25.53 32.83
N CYS A 651 -7.68 -25.96 31.93
CA CYS A 651 -9.14 -25.88 32.07
C CYS A 651 -9.69 -27.28 31.81
N ALA A 652 -10.42 -27.84 32.77
CA ALA A 652 -10.98 -29.19 32.71
C ALA A 652 -12.51 -29.15 32.65
N MET A 653 -13.14 -30.28 32.32
CA MET A 653 -14.61 -30.38 32.28
C MET A 653 -15.25 -29.99 33.62
N ARG A 654 -14.58 -30.23 34.75
CA ARG A 654 -15.05 -29.83 36.09
C ARG A 654 -15.28 -28.31 36.20
N ASP A 655 -14.48 -27.50 35.53
CA ASP A 655 -14.59 -26.04 35.58
C ASP A 655 -15.84 -25.52 34.85
N LEU A 656 -16.46 -26.37 34.02
CA LEU A 656 -17.70 -26.10 33.30
C LEU A 656 -18.94 -26.63 34.04
N LEU A 657 -18.77 -27.42 35.11
CA LEU A 657 -19.88 -28.01 35.85
C LEU A 657 -20.50 -26.97 36.79
N ILE A 658 -21.82 -26.85 36.71
CA ILE A 658 -22.61 -26.06 37.66
C ILE A 658 -22.85 -26.91 38.92
N THR A 659 -22.87 -26.26 40.09
CA THR A 659 -23.26 -26.93 41.33
C THR A 659 -24.69 -27.47 41.24
N PRO A 660 -25.03 -28.56 41.97
CA PRO A 660 -26.39 -29.10 41.96
C PRO A 660 -27.45 -28.05 42.29
N GLU A 661 -27.20 -27.24 43.32
CA GLU A 661 -28.05 -26.11 43.73
C GLU A 661 -28.22 -25.07 42.61
N GLY A 662 -27.12 -24.70 41.94
CA GLY A 662 -27.17 -23.77 40.82
C GLY A 662 -27.94 -24.33 39.62
N ASN A 663 -27.86 -25.64 39.37
CA ASN A 663 -28.60 -26.29 38.29
C ASN A 663 -30.09 -26.41 38.59
N GLU A 664 -30.48 -26.61 39.86
CA GLU A 664 -31.87 -26.57 40.30
C GLU A 664 -32.45 -25.15 40.14
N ALA A 665 -31.74 -24.13 40.63
CA ALA A 665 -32.13 -22.73 40.46
C ALA A 665 -32.28 -22.37 38.97
N ARG A 666 -31.32 -22.80 38.12
CA ARG A 666 -31.41 -22.62 36.66
C ARG A 666 -32.67 -23.26 36.09
N SER A 667 -33.00 -24.47 36.53
CA SER A 667 -34.17 -25.21 36.04
C SER A 667 -35.48 -24.54 36.44
N GLN A 668 -35.58 -24.01 37.67
CA GLN A 668 -36.72 -23.24 38.13
C GLN A 668 -36.91 -21.95 37.30
N MET A 669 -35.82 -21.23 37.01
CA MET A 669 -35.87 -20.01 36.17
C MET A 669 -36.33 -20.33 34.75
N LEU A 670 -35.87 -21.44 34.15
CA LEU A 670 -36.28 -21.85 32.82
C LEU A 670 -37.77 -22.25 32.77
N ASN A 671 -38.27 -22.93 33.80
CA ASN A 671 -39.68 -23.29 33.90
C ASN A 671 -40.57 -22.05 34.03
N LYS A 672 -40.20 -21.10 34.89
CA LYS A 672 -40.90 -19.82 35.02
C LYS A 672 -40.94 -19.06 33.70
N ALA A 673 -39.81 -18.99 32.98
CA ALA A 673 -39.75 -18.31 31.68
C ALA A 673 -40.66 -18.98 30.62
N ARG A 674 -40.84 -20.31 30.67
CA ARG A 674 -41.79 -21.03 29.81
C ARG A 674 -43.23 -20.69 30.15
N GLU A 675 -43.57 -20.62 31.44
CA GLU A 675 -44.91 -20.22 31.89
C GLU A 675 -45.23 -18.78 31.47
N ASP A 676 -44.28 -17.85 31.66
CA ASP A 676 -44.43 -16.45 31.23
C ASP A 676 -44.63 -16.35 29.71
N SER A 677 -43.90 -17.15 28.94
CA SER A 677 -44.05 -17.22 27.47
C SER A 677 -45.42 -17.76 27.07
N TRP A 678 -45.90 -18.80 27.75
CA TRP A 678 -47.21 -19.38 27.49
C TRP A 678 -48.35 -18.42 27.82
N ASN A 679 -48.23 -17.67 28.92
CA ASN A 679 -49.20 -16.64 29.29
C ASN A 679 -49.23 -15.51 28.24
N LYS A 680 -48.07 -15.03 27.78
CA LYS A 680 -48.01 -14.04 26.68
C LYS A 680 -48.62 -14.54 25.37
N ILE A 681 -48.45 -15.82 25.03
CA ILE A 681 -49.09 -16.41 23.85
C ILE A 681 -50.61 -16.43 24.03
N LYS A 682 -51.10 -16.79 25.22
CA LYS A 682 -52.54 -16.76 25.53
C LYS A 682 -53.11 -15.35 25.44
N ASP A 683 -52.43 -14.37 26.04
CA ASP A 683 -52.84 -12.96 26.00
C ASP A 683 -52.89 -12.47 24.54
N TRP A 684 -51.87 -12.78 23.74
CA TRP A 684 -51.84 -12.45 22.31
C TRP A 684 -52.97 -13.10 21.52
N VAL A 685 -53.28 -14.38 21.79
CA VAL A 685 -54.42 -15.06 21.14
C VAL A 685 -55.73 -14.39 21.51
N GLN A 686 -55.92 -14.01 22.78
CA GLN A 686 -57.13 -13.33 23.26
C GLN A 686 -57.30 -11.91 22.70
N GLU A 687 -56.21 -11.17 22.48
CA GLU A 687 -56.25 -9.83 21.89
C GLU A 687 -56.53 -9.83 20.38
N ASN A 688 -56.23 -10.93 19.67
CA ASN A 688 -56.37 -11.06 18.22
C ASN A 688 -57.51 -12.00 17.77
N SER A 689 -58.29 -12.53 18.72
CA SER A 689 -59.53 -13.29 18.50
C SER A 689 -60.74 -12.44 18.84
#